data_AF-A0A258NNS5-F1
#
_entry.id   AF-A0A258NNS5-F1
#
_cell.length_a   1.000
_cell.length_b   1.000
_cell.length_c   1.000
_cell.angle_alpha   90.00
_cell.angle_beta   90.00
_cell.angle_gamma   90.00
#
_symmetry.space_group_name_H-M   'P 1'
#
loop_
_entity.id
_entity.type
_entity.pdbx_description
1 polymer ?
#
loop_
_entity_poly.entity_id
_entity_poly.type
_entity_poly.pdbx_seq_one_letter_code
_entity_poly.pdbx_strand_id
1 'polypeptide(L)'
;MTTTGTLSASTIASTGGAAIANTAGRNAGVITISTGGAITALGNVSASGSAGSGASQPGGNAAAVSLTSVGGITAPAATVTATGGAGGTGNANGGNAAAITVSNSGSGAISLGALAAQTGAAVGSGTGGTAGSISVSNSAGNLTTGTLTTTGGASANGGNITLAAVSGTVVAGNIAASGGAALGSSSGHNGGTINISGAALTRGASTITANGTNASTLGAGGNGGAITLSSTGAISGTGAISAIGGNGAGANQAGGNGAAVSVSSTGGSVAAGAITTTGGNGVAGVAAGGNAGAITLDAAGAGLGITLASNLGAVGGSATGGAAVGTGGTVLVDAGTGTYTQNKNIDVAAGSGPITVIGDTVAIGTNTGNNALATSGALTIKAKTANRAMSLAGASAFDISGAEITAIATGATGSIVIGDTASSGVLTVGNNIGLSGKTLTLNAGSITDTGTQLITATHVTLNANGNIGSSGDRINVAATNLGVNTTAGGSAFVATGAINMGVGTAASNVTGTLDLLANGAVTQTASTGNITAGTLKVQNSAANSPITLTNSGNNAGTINLQATSAGAIQYTDVNGFDVAAVLTTGNATLSAGATVTQSGAISASGLALTGTGGNHTLRHAGNAVTTLAANTGSIDFSQAGALTVGTVAGVAGVTTAVAAKIETTGAASDLTLANAVTSNGTGDAIVLKAGSSNAAGTSTGGKLVNSVGASGIVASAGRYLAYSGDPATTTEGMAGYNKRYNTSSSFTPGGSANMFLYRIAPTLTISADNATRVYGDANPVFTGNPTTGLIDGDTDASVGVYRSTSAVFNTPVAAGPVTITPGATNSENYTLVLNNGLLSITRRSMPRVTGITAYNKVVDGNTSATLNTGGAGFPNLVAGDVLHVATATGNFDNPSVGGNKTVYITGISLGGAAADNYTLMDPTATTTASITDLSSFAGSFFQTPTLPPVPPQRFAASGLTVADANALLESSPTASGGGSGTTVKVVREPTDQEAGLVTVTVVSELVTAGKGFRFSLPPALLAGATKGAVPVEATTLSGRPLPAWLRYDAQAQAFVAAGVPSGALPLQIRVSAGARSAVLTISQAQGDGSPARRVIVERLPVEPIHQPG
;
A
#
# COMPACT_ATOMS: atom_id res chain seq x y z
N MET A 1 -71.13 20.30 55.25
CA MET A 1 -71.02 21.71 55.66
C MET A 1 -70.65 22.52 54.43
N THR A 2 -71.42 23.57 54.12
CA THR A 2 -71.18 24.42 52.94
C THR A 2 -71.26 25.88 53.34
N THR A 3 -70.29 26.69 52.93
CA THR A 3 -70.27 28.15 53.18
C THR A 3 -69.56 28.87 52.04
N THR A 4 -69.92 30.13 51.78
CA THR A 4 -69.23 30.99 50.80
C THR A 4 -68.00 31.69 51.40
N GLY A 5 -67.90 31.77 52.73
CA GLY A 5 -66.82 32.45 53.44
C GLY A 5 -65.75 31.51 54.00
N THR A 6 -64.93 32.03 54.91
CA THR A 6 -63.94 31.27 55.67
C THR A 6 -64.63 30.34 56.68
N LEU A 7 -64.11 29.13 56.86
CA LEU A 7 -64.62 28.15 57.82
C LEU A 7 -63.57 27.86 58.90
N SER A 8 -64.02 27.81 60.15
CA SER A 8 -63.31 27.19 61.25
C SER A 8 -64.22 26.15 61.89
N ALA A 9 -63.67 24.98 62.20
CA ALA A 9 -64.36 23.89 62.86
C ALA A 9 -63.40 23.13 63.79
N SER A 10 -63.91 22.60 64.89
CA SER A 10 -63.15 21.70 65.77
C SER A 10 -63.13 20.28 65.19
N THR A 11 -63.22 19.24 66.01
CA THR A 11 -63.30 17.86 65.55
C THR A 11 -64.64 17.59 64.85
N ILE A 12 -64.59 16.94 63.68
CA ILE A 12 -65.76 16.50 62.91
C ILE A 12 -65.68 14.98 62.79
N ALA A 13 -66.57 14.28 63.48
CA ALA A 13 -66.57 12.82 63.50
C ALA A 13 -67.93 12.25 63.07
N SER A 14 -67.90 11.33 62.13
CA SER A 14 -69.00 10.52 61.65
C SER A 14 -68.55 9.07 61.79
N THR A 15 -68.67 8.53 63.01
CA THR A 15 -68.18 7.17 63.31
C THR A 15 -69.31 6.17 63.26
N GLY A 16 -68.98 4.91 63.00
CA GLY A 16 -69.89 3.80 63.25
C GLY A 16 -70.32 3.67 64.72
N GLY A 17 -69.68 4.35 65.67
CA GLY A 17 -69.92 4.20 67.12
C GLY A 17 -69.65 2.77 67.66
N ALA A 18 -69.88 2.51 68.94
CA ALA A 18 -69.63 1.17 69.50
C ALA A 18 -70.55 0.09 68.91
N ALA A 19 -69.98 -1.02 68.42
CA ALA A 19 -70.76 -2.20 68.03
C ALA A 19 -71.39 -2.87 69.27
N ILE A 20 -72.58 -3.43 69.10
CA ILE A 20 -73.25 -4.23 70.15
C ILE A 20 -72.62 -5.63 70.14
N ALA A 21 -72.57 -6.30 71.29
CA ALA A 21 -72.05 -7.67 71.36
C ALA A 21 -72.70 -8.58 70.29
N ASN A 22 -71.87 -9.33 69.57
CA ASN A 22 -72.26 -10.23 68.48
C ASN A 22 -72.97 -9.55 67.30
N THR A 23 -72.50 -8.37 66.88
CA THR A 23 -73.00 -7.65 65.70
C THR A 23 -71.87 -7.21 64.78
N ALA A 24 -72.21 -7.06 63.50
CA ALA A 24 -71.35 -6.41 62.52
C ALA A 24 -71.04 -4.96 62.95
N GLY A 25 -69.85 -4.50 62.58
CA GLY A 25 -69.47 -3.10 62.71
C GLY A 25 -70.40 -2.20 61.90
N ARG A 26 -70.60 -0.99 62.39
CA ARG A 26 -71.50 -0.01 61.77
C ARG A 26 -70.73 0.92 60.86
N ASN A 27 -71.39 1.31 59.77
CA ASN A 27 -70.79 2.19 58.77
C ASN A 27 -70.74 3.64 59.27
N ALA A 28 -69.71 4.36 58.84
CA ALA A 28 -69.68 5.81 58.96
C ALA A 28 -70.63 6.49 57.96
N GLY A 29 -71.00 7.74 58.23
CA GLY A 29 -71.65 8.64 57.27
C GLY A 29 -70.63 9.52 56.54
N VAL A 30 -70.98 9.96 55.33
CA VAL A 30 -70.13 10.82 54.48
C VAL A 30 -69.89 12.18 55.13
N ILE A 31 -68.65 12.67 55.05
CA ILE A 31 -68.28 14.03 55.47
C ILE A 31 -67.91 14.85 54.24
N THR A 32 -68.71 15.88 53.94
CA THR A 32 -68.40 16.85 52.88
C THR A 32 -68.30 18.25 53.49
N ILE A 33 -67.17 18.92 53.27
CA ILE A 33 -66.91 20.30 53.66
C ILE A 33 -66.55 21.06 52.40
N SER A 34 -67.32 22.10 52.07
CA SER A 34 -67.08 22.94 50.91
C SER A 34 -67.14 24.42 51.26
N THR A 35 -66.08 25.17 50.96
CA THR A 35 -65.96 26.59 51.32
C THR A 35 -65.58 27.46 50.13
N GLY A 36 -66.23 28.62 49.99
CA GLY A 36 -65.82 29.67 49.04
C GLY A 36 -64.64 30.51 49.53
N GLY A 37 -64.34 30.48 50.85
CA GLY A 37 -63.14 31.05 51.47
C GLY A 37 -62.17 29.97 51.97
N ALA A 38 -61.24 30.34 52.86
CA ALA A 38 -60.25 29.43 53.43
C ALA A 38 -60.81 28.54 54.56
N ILE A 39 -60.16 27.41 54.85
CA ILE A 39 -60.35 26.62 56.08
C ILE A 39 -59.17 26.93 57.00
N THR A 40 -59.37 27.69 58.08
CA THR A 40 -58.25 28.28 58.86
C THR A 40 -57.92 27.58 60.17
N ALA A 41 -58.87 26.82 60.72
CA ALA A 41 -58.65 25.97 61.88
C ALA A 41 -59.64 24.80 61.78
N LEU A 42 -59.11 23.60 61.54
CA LEU A 42 -59.85 22.35 61.45
C LEU A 42 -59.27 21.39 62.50
N GLY A 43 -60.12 20.79 63.34
CA GLY A 43 -59.73 19.68 64.22
C GLY A 43 -59.69 18.35 63.45
N ASN A 44 -59.61 17.22 64.16
CA ASN A 44 -59.60 15.90 63.50
C ASN A 44 -60.89 15.68 62.69
N VAL A 45 -60.78 15.09 61.50
CA VAL A 45 -61.91 14.71 60.67
C VAL A 45 -61.93 13.19 60.53
N SER A 46 -62.98 12.52 61.02
CA SER A 46 -63.05 11.05 61.00
C SER A 46 -64.38 10.53 60.46
N ALA A 47 -64.34 9.80 59.36
CA ALA A 47 -65.48 9.06 58.78
C ALA A 47 -65.22 7.55 58.81
N SER A 48 -64.91 7.02 60.00
CA SER A 48 -64.43 5.64 60.16
C SER A 48 -65.52 4.68 60.64
N GLY A 49 -65.55 3.49 60.04
CA GLY A 49 -66.44 2.41 60.46
C GLY A 49 -66.00 1.81 61.79
N SER A 50 -66.94 1.21 62.54
CA SER A 50 -66.61 0.59 63.82
C SER A 50 -66.21 -0.88 63.68
N ALA A 51 -65.44 -1.39 64.64
CA ALA A 51 -65.05 -2.80 64.65
C ALA A 51 -66.27 -3.72 64.83
N GLY A 52 -66.24 -4.89 64.19
CA GLY A 52 -67.19 -5.97 64.48
C GLY A 52 -66.97 -6.50 65.90
N SER A 53 -68.05 -6.90 66.57
CA SER A 53 -68.00 -7.41 67.94
C SER A 53 -68.57 -8.82 67.98
N GLY A 54 -67.78 -9.82 68.41
CA GLY A 54 -68.17 -11.24 68.40
C GLY A 54 -67.50 -12.07 67.30
N ALA A 55 -67.84 -13.36 67.22
CA ALA A 55 -67.23 -14.28 66.27
C ALA A 55 -67.77 -14.08 64.84
N SER A 56 -66.88 -14.03 63.85
CA SER A 56 -67.17 -13.90 62.42
C SER A 56 -67.97 -12.65 62.03
N GLN A 57 -67.93 -11.60 62.85
CA GLN A 57 -68.65 -10.36 62.57
C GLN A 57 -67.78 -9.39 61.76
N PRO A 58 -68.24 -8.93 60.58
CA PRO A 58 -67.45 -8.05 59.74
C PRO A 58 -67.32 -6.65 60.37
N GLY A 59 -66.23 -5.97 60.05
CA GLY A 59 -66.06 -4.56 60.40
C GLY A 59 -66.94 -3.62 59.59
N GLY A 60 -67.26 -2.47 60.15
CA GLY A 60 -68.06 -1.44 59.49
C GLY A 60 -67.27 -0.69 58.42
N ASN A 61 -67.96 -0.23 57.38
CA ASN A 61 -67.33 0.52 56.30
C ASN A 61 -67.10 1.98 56.68
N ALA A 62 -65.97 2.53 56.24
CA ALA A 62 -65.74 3.97 56.21
C ALA A 62 -66.68 4.66 55.21
N ALA A 63 -66.74 5.99 55.30
CA ALA A 63 -67.40 6.82 54.32
C ALA A 63 -66.45 7.89 53.78
N ALA A 64 -66.77 8.41 52.59
CA ALA A 64 -65.91 9.38 51.93
C ALA A 64 -65.76 10.67 52.76
N VAL A 65 -64.55 11.24 52.74
CA VAL A 65 -64.26 12.56 53.29
C VAL A 65 -63.85 13.48 52.14
N SER A 66 -64.59 14.55 51.94
CA SER A 66 -64.31 15.56 50.91
C SER A 66 -64.13 16.93 51.56
N LEU A 67 -62.95 17.54 51.38
CA LEU A 67 -62.62 18.88 51.83
C LEU A 67 -62.30 19.75 50.61
N THR A 68 -63.17 20.70 50.26
CA THR A 68 -63.00 21.57 49.09
C THR A 68 -62.98 23.04 49.53
N SER A 69 -61.98 23.79 49.06
CA SER A 69 -61.80 25.22 49.37
C SER A 69 -61.41 26.02 48.12
N VAL A 70 -61.57 27.35 48.19
CA VAL A 70 -60.96 28.29 47.23
C VAL A 70 -59.85 29.11 47.90
N GLY A 71 -59.87 29.29 49.22
CA GLY A 71 -58.95 30.17 49.96
C GLY A 71 -57.77 29.46 50.63
N GLY A 72 -57.59 28.16 50.42
CA GLY A 72 -56.59 27.33 51.10
C GLY A 72 -57.12 26.61 52.35
N ILE A 73 -56.33 25.65 52.85
CA ILE A 73 -56.69 24.79 53.98
C ILE A 73 -55.49 24.75 54.93
N THR A 74 -55.62 25.28 56.15
CA THR A 74 -54.56 25.25 57.18
C THR A 74 -55.04 24.44 58.38
N ALA A 75 -54.58 23.20 58.46
CA ALA A 75 -54.91 22.23 59.49
C ALA A 75 -53.72 21.29 59.80
N PRO A 76 -52.53 21.83 60.14
CA PRO A 76 -51.30 21.04 60.24
C PRO A 76 -51.31 19.99 61.37
N ALA A 77 -52.15 20.16 62.39
CA ALA A 77 -52.32 19.22 63.50
C ALA A 77 -53.52 18.26 63.33
N ALA A 78 -54.36 18.48 62.32
CA ALA A 78 -55.57 17.69 62.10
C ALA A 78 -55.26 16.36 61.41
N THR A 79 -55.78 15.27 61.97
CA THR A 79 -55.78 13.97 61.29
C THR A 79 -57.08 13.79 60.52
N VAL A 80 -57.00 13.38 59.25
CA VAL A 80 -58.16 13.05 58.42
C VAL A 80 -58.19 11.55 58.18
N THR A 81 -59.23 10.87 58.65
CA THR A 81 -59.34 9.40 58.57
C THR A 81 -60.64 8.96 57.92
N ALA A 82 -60.55 8.03 56.98
CA ALA A 82 -61.69 7.33 56.36
C ALA A 82 -61.43 5.82 56.41
N THR A 83 -61.27 5.30 57.63
CA THR A 83 -60.79 3.94 57.88
C THR A 83 -61.91 2.94 58.12
N GLY A 84 -61.76 1.74 57.55
CA GLY A 84 -62.68 0.64 57.81
C GLY A 84 -62.49 0.08 59.22
N GLY A 85 -63.57 -0.39 59.85
CA GLY A 85 -63.50 -1.05 61.15
C GLY A 85 -62.88 -2.45 61.04
N ALA A 86 -62.15 -2.89 62.06
CA ALA A 86 -61.61 -4.25 62.11
C ALA A 86 -62.71 -5.32 62.18
N GLY A 87 -62.44 -6.51 61.66
CA GLY A 87 -63.28 -7.68 61.92
C GLY A 87 -63.29 -8.05 63.40
N GLY A 88 -64.35 -8.72 63.86
CA GLY A 88 -64.43 -9.31 65.18
C GLY A 88 -63.49 -10.51 65.36
N THR A 89 -63.76 -11.35 66.36
CA THR A 89 -62.99 -12.59 66.59
C THR A 89 -63.32 -13.68 65.56
N GLY A 90 -62.53 -14.76 65.44
CA GLY A 90 -62.82 -15.87 64.51
C GLY A 90 -62.47 -15.54 63.05
N ASN A 91 -63.34 -15.91 62.10
CA ASN A 91 -63.15 -15.65 60.66
C ASN A 91 -63.99 -14.44 60.24
N ALA A 92 -63.46 -13.24 60.39
CA ALA A 92 -64.20 -11.99 60.22
C ALA A 92 -63.58 -11.08 59.16
N ASN A 93 -64.43 -10.51 58.31
CA ASN A 93 -63.98 -9.60 57.26
C ASN A 93 -63.63 -8.21 57.82
N GLY A 94 -62.63 -7.58 57.24
CA GLY A 94 -62.32 -6.18 57.48
C GLY A 94 -63.32 -5.25 56.80
N GLY A 95 -63.63 -4.10 57.41
CA GLY A 95 -64.45 -3.07 56.81
C GLY A 95 -63.75 -2.36 55.64
N ASN A 96 -64.52 -1.87 54.68
CA ASN A 96 -63.99 -1.09 53.56
C ASN A 96 -63.47 0.28 54.04
N ALA A 97 -62.37 0.73 53.45
CA ALA A 97 -61.95 2.13 53.53
C ALA A 97 -62.66 2.96 52.46
N ALA A 98 -62.62 4.28 52.58
CA ALA A 98 -63.23 5.19 51.64
C ALA A 98 -62.24 6.27 51.18
N ALA A 99 -62.61 6.99 50.11
CA ALA A 99 -61.76 8.04 49.55
C ALA A 99 -61.69 9.26 50.48
N ILE A 100 -60.48 9.80 50.63
CA ILE A 100 -60.21 11.13 51.17
C ILE A 100 -59.82 12.02 50.00
N THR A 101 -60.67 12.99 49.67
CA THR A 101 -60.41 13.98 48.63
C THR A 101 -60.26 15.35 49.29
N VAL A 102 -59.11 15.98 49.10
CA VAL A 102 -58.88 17.35 49.55
C VAL A 102 -58.48 18.19 48.35
N SER A 103 -59.19 19.28 48.09
CA SER A 103 -58.86 20.16 46.98
C SER A 103 -58.96 21.64 47.33
N ASN A 104 -58.06 22.42 46.75
CA ASN A 104 -58.13 23.87 46.76
C ASN A 104 -57.99 24.41 45.33
N SER A 105 -58.95 25.24 44.91
CA SER A 105 -58.99 25.77 43.55
C SER A 105 -58.43 27.19 43.38
N GLY A 106 -58.25 27.94 44.48
CA GLY A 106 -57.63 29.28 44.45
C GLY A 106 -56.16 29.28 44.89
N SER A 107 -55.63 30.44 45.30
CA SER A 107 -54.19 30.66 45.57
C SER A 107 -53.69 30.27 46.97
N GLY A 108 -54.59 29.86 47.86
CA GLY A 108 -54.23 29.49 49.22
C GLY A 108 -53.43 28.19 49.31
N ALA A 109 -52.55 28.08 50.31
CA ALA A 109 -51.83 26.84 50.58
C ALA A 109 -52.74 25.77 51.19
N ILE A 110 -52.42 24.50 50.94
CA ILE A 110 -52.93 23.36 51.71
C ILE A 110 -51.82 22.92 52.68
N SER A 111 -52.13 22.86 53.97
CA SER A 111 -51.27 22.36 55.04
C SER A 111 -52.12 21.45 55.93
N LEU A 112 -51.85 20.14 55.90
CA LEU A 112 -52.62 19.11 56.61
C LEU A 112 -51.71 18.29 57.52
N GLY A 113 -52.28 17.73 58.59
CA GLY A 113 -51.65 16.66 59.37
C GLY A 113 -51.70 15.31 58.64
N ALA A 114 -51.85 14.21 59.38
CA ALA A 114 -51.84 12.87 58.79
C ALA A 114 -53.18 12.52 58.10
N LEU A 115 -53.12 11.83 56.97
CA LEU A 115 -54.30 11.34 56.23
C LEU A 115 -54.26 9.80 56.18
N ALA A 116 -55.34 9.13 56.57
CA ALA A 116 -55.42 7.68 56.60
C ALA A 116 -56.72 7.13 56.00
N ALA A 117 -56.62 6.37 54.91
CA ALA A 117 -57.74 5.67 54.26
C ALA A 117 -57.46 4.15 54.22
N GLN A 118 -57.22 3.59 55.41
CA GLN A 118 -56.85 2.19 55.62
C GLN A 118 -58.08 1.31 55.79
N THR A 119 -58.03 0.10 55.24
CA THR A 119 -59.11 -0.88 55.42
C THR A 119 -59.07 -1.45 56.83
N GLY A 120 -60.20 -1.99 57.27
CA GLY A 120 -60.24 -2.75 58.50
C GLY A 120 -59.39 -4.01 58.40
N ALA A 121 -58.71 -4.38 59.48
CA ALA A 121 -58.00 -5.65 59.54
C ALA A 121 -58.99 -6.82 59.57
N ALA A 122 -58.85 -7.78 58.64
CA ALA A 122 -59.55 -9.06 58.75
C ALA A 122 -58.95 -9.92 59.88
N VAL A 123 -59.70 -10.91 60.35
CA VAL A 123 -59.27 -11.89 61.35
C VAL A 123 -59.51 -13.30 60.82
N GLY A 124 -58.60 -14.23 61.11
CA GLY A 124 -58.68 -15.63 60.66
C GLY A 124 -58.62 -15.75 59.14
N SER A 125 -59.56 -16.49 58.55
CA SER A 125 -59.71 -16.62 57.09
C SER A 125 -60.59 -15.53 56.45
N GLY A 126 -60.91 -14.47 57.18
CA GLY A 126 -61.74 -13.37 56.68
C GLY A 126 -61.09 -12.62 55.52
N THR A 127 -61.91 -12.05 54.64
CA THR A 127 -61.45 -11.22 53.54
C THR A 127 -61.15 -9.80 54.04
N GLY A 128 -60.09 -9.18 53.54
CA GLY A 128 -59.86 -7.75 53.80
C GLY A 128 -60.89 -6.88 53.09
N GLY A 129 -61.03 -5.63 53.56
CA GLY A 129 -61.89 -4.64 52.94
C GLY A 129 -61.31 -4.08 51.63
N THR A 130 -62.13 -3.37 50.86
CA THR A 130 -61.72 -2.60 49.68
C THR A 130 -60.91 -1.37 50.09
N ALA A 131 -59.76 -1.17 49.45
CA ALA A 131 -58.82 -0.08 49.73
C ALA A 131 -59.39 1.30 49.39
N GLY A 132 -59.13 2.29 50.25
CA GLY A 132 -59.51 3.69 50.05
C GLY A 132 -58.37 4.46 49.36
N SER A 133 -58.70 5.56 48.70
CA SER A 133 -57.71 6.43 48.06
C SER A 133 -57.54 7.74 48.82
N ILE A 134 -56.35 8.34 48.72
CA ILE A 134 -56.09 9.71 49.17
C ILE A 134 -55.75 10.54 47.93
N SER A 135 -56.51 11.61 47.68
CA SER A 135 -56.24 12.57 46.61
C SER A 135 -56.19 13.97 47.20
N VAL A 136 -55.03 14.62 47.12
CA VAL A 136 -54.88 16.01 47.56
C VAL A 136 -54.39 16.86 46.39
N SER A 137 -55.19 17.86 46.00
CA SER A 137 -54.87 18.75 44.88
C SER A 137 -54.92 20.23 45.25
N ASN A 138 -53.92 20.99 44.84
CA ASN A 138 -53.91 22.44 44.92
C ASN A 138 -53.65 23.05 43.55
N SER A 139 -54.60 23.84 43.05
CA SER A 139 -54.48 24.52 41.76
C SER A 139 -53.44 25.64 41.81
N ALA A 140 -53.44 26.43 42.89
CA ALA A 140 -52.47 27.49 43.11
C ALA A 140 -52.01 27.56 44.57
N GLY A 141 -50.71 27.37 44.80
CA GLY A 141 -50.11 27.41 46.14
C GLY A 141 -49.51 26.09 46.59
N ASN A 142 -48.77 26.14 47.70
CA ASN A 142 -48.03 25.00 48.24
C ASN A 142 -48.96 23.93 48.81
N LEU A 143 -48.49 22.69 48.81
CA LEU A 143 -49.15 21.54 49.40
C LEU A 143 -48.22 20.91 50.44
N THR A 144 -48.56 21.02 51.71
CA THR A 144 -47.85 20.37 52.82
C THR A 144 -48.78 19.34 53.47
N THR A 145 -48.28 18.14 53.69
CA THR A 145 -49.02 17.05 54.34
C THR A 145 -48.15 16.33 55.37
N GLY A 146 -48.78 15.79 56.41
CA GLY A 146 -48.14 14.87 57.36
C GLY A 146 -47.91 13.48 56.75
N THR A 147 -48.08 12.43 57.54
CA THR A 147 -48.00 11.06 57.03
C THR A 147 -49.26 10.70 56.24
N LEU A 148 -49.11 10.08 55.07
CA LEU A 148 -50.20 9.54 54.28
C LEU A 148 -50.19 8.02 54.30
N THR A 149 -51.33 7.40 54.58
CA THR A 149 -51.41 5.94 54.66
C THR A 149 -52.71 5.40 54.06
N THR A 150 -52.56 4.58 53.02
CA THR A 150 -53.61 3.76 52.40
C THR A 150 -53.27 2.28 52.52
N THR A 151 -52.41 1.92 53.49
CA THR A 151 -51.97 0.54 53.69
C THR A 151 -53.18 -0.35 53.96
N GLY A 152 -53.23 -1.50 53.28
CA GLY A 152 -54.28 -2.48 53.50
C GLY A 152 -54.23 -3.01 54.93
N GLY A 153 -55.38 -3.12 55.60
CA GLY A 153 -55.54 -4.01 56.74
C GLY A 153 -55.25 -5.46 56.36
N ALA A 154 -55.16 -6.36 57.34
CA ALA A 154 -54.90 -7.77 57.07
C ALA A 154 -55.84 -8.34 56.00
N SER A 155 -55.27 -9.08 55.04
CA SER A 155 -55.92 -9.61 53.83
C SER A 155 -56.50 -8.57 52.85
N ALA A 156 -56.00 -7.32 52.84
CA ALA A 156 -56.45 -6.26 51.92
C ALA A 156 -55.30 -5.67 51.09
N ASN A 157 -55.62 -5.17 49.90
CA ASN A 157 -54.67 -4.41 49.07
C ASN A 157 -54.44 -2.99 49.63
N GLY A 158 -53.32 -2.38 49.25
CA GLY A 158 -53.06 -0.95 49.46
C GLY A 158 -53.85 -0.10 48.49
N GLY A 159 -54.21 1.12 48.92
CA GLY A 159 -54.96 2.07 48.11
C GLY A 159 -54.09 3.14 47.45
N ASN A 160 -54.66 3.87 46.50
CA ASN A 160 -53.89 4.83 45.70
C ASN A 160 -53.72 6.17 46.44
N ILE A 161 -52.56 6.81 46.26
CA ILE A 161 -52.26 8.14 46.79
C ILE A 161 -51.88 9.07 45.64
N THR A 162 -52.58 10.19 45.51
CA THR A 162 -52.27 11.25 44.54
C THR A 162 -52.09 12.58 45.26
N LEU A 163 -50.94 13.22 45.05
CA LEU A 163 -50.65 14.58 45.49
C LEU A 163 -50.34 15.45 44.27
N ALA A 164 -51.01 16.59 44.12
CA ALA A 164 -50.79 17.48 42.99
C ALA A 164 -50.80 18.95 43.44
N ALA A 165 -49.72 19.69 43.18
CA ALA A 165 -49.66 21.15 43.37
C ALA A 165 -49.22 21.83 42.07
N VAL A 166 -50.17 22.18 41.21
CA VAL A 166 -49.90 22.54 39.79
C VAL A 166 -48.86 23.66 39.66
N SER A 167 -48.90 24.67 40.51
CA SER A 167 -47.98 25.81 40.52
C SER A 167 -47.21 25.98 41.85
N GLY A 168 -47.32 25.02 42.76
CA GLY A 168 -46.76 25.10 44.11
C GLY A 168 -45.77 23.99 44.43
N THR A 169 -45.09 24.13 45.57
CA THR A 169 -44.21 23.09 46.09
C THR A 169 -45.02 22.04 46.85
N VAL A 170 -44.75 20.76 46.59
CA VAL A 170 -45.26 19.65 47.41
C VAL A 170 -44.23 19.30 48.48
N VAL A 171 -44.66 19.29 49.73
CA VAL A 171 -43.92 18.80 50.90
C VAL A 171 -44.75 17.69 51.55
N ALA A 172 -44.24 16.47 51.54
CA ALA A 172 -44.94 15.33 52.12
C ALA A 172 -44.13 14.67 53.24
N GLY A 173 -44.83 14.24 54.29
CA GLY A 173 -44.30 13.28 55.26
C GLY A 173 -44.15 11.89 54.65
N ASN A 174 -44.06 10.87 55.49
CA ASN A 174 -43.98 9.48 55.03
C ASN A 174 -45.26 9.10 54.27
N ILE A 175 -45.12 8.37 53.16
CA ILE A 175 -46.24 7.91 52.34
C ILE A 175 -46.19 6.39 52.25
N ALA A 176 -47.28 5.72 52.65
CA ALA A 176 -47.38 4.27 52.65
C ALA A 176 -48.69 3.79 52.00
N ALA A 177 -48.56 3.17 50.82
CA ALA A 177 -49.63 2.53 50.06
C ALA A 177 -49.42 1.01 49.94
N SER A 178 -48.86 0.37 50.96
CA SER A 178 -48.51 -1.05 50.88
C SER A 178 -49.74 -1.97 51.01
N GLY A 179 -49.63 -3.20 50.51
CA GLY A 179 -50.59 -4.27 50.82
C GLY A 179 -50.63 -4.57 52.32
N GLY A 180 -51.71 -5.20 52.77
CA GLY A 180 -51.84 -5.72 54.12
C GLY A 180 -51.28 -7.13 54.29
N ALA A 181 -51.00 -7.52 55.53
CA ALA A 181 -50.48 -8.85 55.83
C ALA A 181 -51.44 -9.95 55.35
N ALA A 182 -50.94 -10.96 54.65
CA ALA A 182 -51.73 -12.14 54.30
C ALA A 182 -52.03 -12.99 55.56
N LEU A 183 -53.21 -13.61 55.60
CA LEU A 183 -53.67 -14.49 56.68
C LEU A 183 -54.09 -15.86 56.13
N GLY A 184 -53.86 -16.93 56.90
CA GLY A 184 -54.25 -18.29 56.52
C GLY A 184 -53.60 -18.76 55.23
N SER A 185 -54.40 -19.20 54.25
CA SER A 185 -53.93 -19.66 52.93
C SER A 185 -54.13 -18.60 51.83
N SER A 186 -54.08 -17.31 52.17
CA SER A 186 -54.20 -16.24 51.17
C SER A 186 -52.86 -15.88 50.54
N SER A 187 -52.95 -15.46 49.27
CA SER A 187 -51.86 -14.80 48.55
C SER A 187 -51.47 -13.48 49.23
N GLY A 188 -50.28 -13.00 48.89
CA GLY A 188 -49.86 -11.65 49.21
C GLY A 188 -50.76 -10.60 48.54
N HIS A 189 -50.80 -9.41 49.12
CA HIS A 189 -51.68 -8.34 48.71
C HIS A 189 -50.89 -7.23 48.03
N ASN A 190 -51.49 -6.61 47.03
CA ASN A 190 -50.80 -5.63 46.19
C ASN A 190 -50.65 -4.28 46.90
N GLY A 191 -49.56 -3.57 46.63
CA GLY A 191 -49.45 -2.15 46.90
C GLY A 191 -50.31 -1.30 45.96
N GLY A 192 -50.72 -0.12 46.41
CA GLY A 192 -51.41 0.89 45.62
C GLY A 192 -50.44 1.83 44.91
N THR A 193 -50.93 2.57 43.91
CA THR A 193 -50.11 3.52 43.14
C THR A 193 -49.90 4.83 43.89
N ILE A 194 -48.72 5.43 43.78
CA ILE A 194 -48.40 6.73 44.37
C ILE A 194 -47.99 7.70 43.25
N ASN A 195 -48.75 8.78 43.08
CA ASN A 195 -48.47 9.82 42.09
C ASN A 195 -48.29 11.17 42.79
N ILE A 196 -47.15 11.82 42.59
CA ILE A 196 -46.85 13.13 43.18
C ILE A 196 -46.41 14.07 42.07
N SER A 197 -47.09 15.20 41.93
CA SER A 197 -46.75 16.23 40.94
C SER A 197 -46.75 17.63 41.52
N GLY A 198 -45.83 18.48 41.07
CA GLY A 198 -45.90 19.92 41.36
C GLY A 198 -44.75 20.76 40.80
N ALA A 199 -44.77 22.06 41.08
CA ALA A 199 -43.73 22.98 40.61
C ALA A 199 -42.36 22.73 41.26
N ALA A 200 -42.34 22.17 42.46
CA ALA A 200 -41.18 21.58 43.10
C ALA A 200 -41.64 20.48 44.06
N LEU A 201 -40.76 19.53 44.39
CA LEU A 201 -41.04 18.47 45.36
C LEU A 201 -39.92 18.41 46.40
N THR A 202 -40.28 18.59 47.67
CA THR A 202 -39.34 18.49 48.79
C THR A 202 -39.80 17.40 49.73
N ARG A 203 -39.04 16.31 49.82
CA ARG A 203 -39.37 15.13 50.63
C ARG A 203 -38.53 15.02 51.90
N GLY A 204 -37.41 15.75 52.01
CA GLY A 204 -36.49 15.59 53.13
C GLY A 204 -36.10 14.12 53.34
N ALA A 205 -36.20 13.62 54.58
CA ALA A 205 -35.96 12.21 54.93
C ALA A 205 -37.19 11.29 54.78
N SER A 206 -38.32 11.79 54.27
CA SER A 206 -39.58 11.04 54.18
C SER A 206 -39.50 9.85 53.23
N THR A 207 -39.93 8.68 53.70
CA THR A 207 -40.00 7.44 52.89
C THR A 207 -41.28 7.38 52.07
N ILE A 208 -41.20 6.79 50.87
CA ILE A 208 -42.37 6.43 50.06
C ILE A 208 -42.35 4.91 49.83
N THR A 209 -43.41 4.22 50.24
CA THR A 209 -43.51 2.75 50.12
C THR A 209 -44.84 2.34 49.49
N ALA A 210 -44.77 1.57 48.41
CA ALA A 210 -45.90 0.94 47.73
C ALA A 210 -45.62 -0.56 47.57
N ASN A 211 -45.34 -1.25 48.67
CA ASN A 211 -44.88 -2.64 48.63
C ASN A 211 -46.07 -3.61 48.59
N GLY A 212 -45.94 -4.68 47.82
CA GLY A 212 -46.75 -5.88 47.99
C GLY A 212 -46.32 -6.65 49.22
N THR A 213 -47.22 -7.44 49.78
CA THR A 213 -46.94 -8.26 50.97
C THR A 213 -46.65 -9.71 50.62
N ASN A 214 -45.95 -10.39 51.52
CA ASN A 214 -45.72 -11.83 51.40
C ASN A 214 -47.04 -12.59 51.52
N ALA A 215 -47.15 -13.72 50.84
CA ALA A 215 -48.17 -14.72 51.12
C ALA A 215 -47.97 -15.33 52.51
N SER A 216 -49.03 -15.92 53.07
CA SER A 216 -49.00 -16.47 54.43
C SER A 216 -48.48 -17.91 54.46
N THR A 217 -49.33 -18.91 54.17
CA THR A 217 -48.93 -20.34 54.17
C THR A 217 -49.00 -20.99 52.79
N LEU A 218 -49.89 -20.51 51.91
CA LEU A 218 -50.08 -20.97 50.54
C LEU A 218 -50.59 -19.79 49.69
N GLY A 219 -49.86 -19.39 48.65
CA GLY A 219 -50.27 -18.31 47.74
C GLY A 219 -49.11 -17.61 47.06
N ALA A 220 -49.40 -16.91 45.96
CA ALA A 220 -48.41 -16.07 45.28
C ALA A 220 -48.15 -14.79 46.07
N GLY A 221 -46.97 -14.20 45.92
CA GLY A 221 -46.67 -12.90 46.55
C GLY A 221 -47.46 -11.74 45.94
N GLY A 222 -47.70 -10.69 46.73
CA GLY A 222 -48.39 -9.48 46.27
C GLY A 222 -47.48 -8.60 45.41
N ASN A 223 -48.03 -7.92 44.41
CA ASN A 223 -47.26 -7.01 43.56
C ASN A 223 -47.02 -5.65 44.25
N GLY A 224 -45.87 -5.03 43.98
CA GLY A 224 -45.65 -3.61 44.30
C GLY A 224 -46.58 -2.69 43.51
N GLY A 225 -46.77 -1.48 43.99
CA GLY A 225 -47.50 -0.40 43.31
C GLY A 225 -46.55 0.59 42.65
N ALA A 226 -46.92 1.12 41.49
CA ALA A 226 -46.09 2.07 40.76
C ALA A 226 -45.98 3.41 41.51
N ILE A 227 -44.79 4.02 41.49
CA ILE A 227 -44.51 5.30 42.13
C ILE A 227 -44.01 6.29 41.08
N THR A 228 -44.73 7.38 40.89
CA THR A 228 -44.36 8.46 39.96
C THR A 228 -44.20 9.78 40.70
N LEU A 229 -43.04 10.40 40.55
CA LEU A 229 -42.71 11.72 41.07
C LEU A 229 -42.39 12.62 39.87
N SER A 230 -43.26 13.56 39.56
CA SER A 230 -43.04 14.50 38.46
C SER A 230 -42.96 15.93 38.95
N SER A 231 -42.04 16.72 38.40
CA SER A 231 -41.96 18.14 38.72
C SER A 231 -41.57 18.99 37.53
N THR A 232 -42.04 20.23 37.50
CA THR A 232 -41.52 21.25 36.58
C THR A 232 -40.32 22.01 37.15
N GLY A 233 -39.94 21.77 38.40
CA GLY A 233 -38.78 22.33 39.08
C GLY A 233 -38.03 21.25 39.89
N ALA A 234 -37.32 21.63 40.94
CA ALA A 234 -36.43 20.68 41.64
C ALA A 234 -37.20 19.60 42.41
N ILE A 235 -36.68 18.37 42.36
CA ILE A 235 -37.08 17.26 43.24
C ILE A 235 -35.94 17.07 44.24
N SER A 236 -36.19 17.20 45.53
CA SER A 236 -35.20 17.03 46.58
C SER A 236 -35.66 16.06 47.68
N GLY A 237 -34.81 15.09 48.02
CA GLY A 237 -35.07 14.18 49.14
C GLY A 237 -34.01 13.08 49.28
N THR A 238 -33.80 12.62 50.51
CA THR A 238 -32.88 11.53 50.85
C THR A 238 -33.60 10.27 51.36
N GLY A 239 -34.91 10.36 51.59
CA GLY A 239 -35.72 9.22 52.02
C GLY A 239 -35.83 8.13 50.95
N ALA A 240 -35.97 6.88 51.41
CA ALA A 240 -36.08 5.71 50.53
C ALA A 240 -37.41 5.69 49.75
N ILE A 241 -37.37 5.13 48.54
CA ILE A 241 -38.50 4.84 47.67
C ILE A 241 -38.55 3.34 47.42
N SER A 242 -39.67 2.69 47.69
CA SER A 242 -39.79 1.24 47.63
C SER A 242 -41.08 0.81 46.94
N ALA A 243 -40.97 0.01 45.88
CA ALA A 243 -42.07 -0.59 45.13
C ALA A 243 -41.81 -2.10 44.94
N ILE A 244 -41.72 -2.81 46.06
CA ILE A 244 -41.24 -4.20 46.16
C ILE A 244 -42.41 -5.18 46.04
N GLY A 245 -42.21 -6.29 45.32
CA GLY A 245 -43.11 -7.44 45.33
C GLY A 245 -42.88 -8.33 46.55
N GLY A 246 -43.95 -8.93 47.07
CA GLY A 246 -43.89 -9.84 48.21
C GLY A 246 -43.49 -11.26 47.82
N ASN A 247 -43.03 -12.04 48.80
CA ASN A 247 -42.63 -13.43 48.60
C ASN A 247 -43.85 -14.37 48.45
N GLY A 248 -43.73 -15.39 47.60
CA GLY A 248 -44.67 -16.50 47.56
C GLY A 248 -44.52 -17.42 48.79
N ALA A 249 -45.55 -18.22 49.08
CA ALA A 249 -45.56 -19.22 50.15
C ALA A 249 -46.23 -20.51 49.66
N GLY A 250 -45.68 -21.67 50.01
CA GLY A 250 -46.17 -22.99 49.55
C GLY A 250 -45.53 -23.45 48.22
N ALA A 251 -45.58 -24.76 47.95
CA ALA A 251 -44.96 -25.35 46.77
C ALA A 251 -45.51 -24.74 45.46
N ASN A 252 -44.62 -24.46 44.51
CA ASN A 252 -44.95 -23.95 43.17
C ASN A 252 -45.64 -22.57 43.15
N GLN A 253 -45.47 -21.74 44.18
CA GLN A 253 -46.01 -20.39 44.22
C GLN A 253 -44.97 -19.33 43.84
N ALA A 254 -45.35 -18.45 42.92
CA ALA A 254 -44.50 -17.38 42.40
C ALA A 254 -44.38 -16.21 43.39
N GLY A 255 -43.26 -15.50 43.29
CA GLY A 255 -43.10 -14.19 43.94
C GLY A 255 -43.91 -13.10 43.23
N GLY A 256 -44.31 -12.07 43.97
CA GLY A 256 -44.97 -10.89 43.41
C GLY A 256 -43.99 -10.02 42.65
N ASN A 257 -44.47 -9.31 41.63
CA ASN A 257 -43.63 -8.39 40.85
C ASN A 257 -43.39 -7.08 41.62
N GLY A 258 -42.19 -6.53 41.55
CA GLY A 258 -41.94 -5.11 41.84
C GLY A 258 -42.60 -4.22 40.78
N ALA A 259 -42.76 -2.94 41.09
CA ALA A 259 -43.38 -1.97 40.18
C ALA A 259 -42.44 -0.81 39.84
N ALA A 260 -42.75 -0.12 38.74
CA ALA A 260 -41.90 0.94 38.23
C ALA A 260 -41.85 2.14 39.19
N VAL A 261 -40.65 2.72 39.30
CA VAL A 261 -40.42 3.99 40.00
C VAL A 261 -39.87 4.99 38.99
N SER A 262 -40.61 6.08 38.78
CA SER A 262 -40.20 7.17 37.90
C SER A 262 -40.06 8.46 38.71
N VAL A 263 -38.90 9.10 38.62
CA VAL A 263 -38.61 10.42 39.21
C VAL A 263 -38.16 11.32 38.08
N SER A 264 -39.00 12.26 37.67
CA SER A 264 -38.76 13.10 36.49
C SER A 264 -38.91 14.58 36.82
N SER A 265 -37.94 15.41 36.45
CA SER A 265 -38.06 16.86 36.43
C SER A 265 -37.77 17.44 35.05
N THR A 266 -38.61 18.36 34.60
CA THR A 266 -38.41 19.09 33.34
C THR A 266 -37.67 20.41 33.49
N GLY A 267 -37.50 20.91 34.72
CA GLY A 267 -36.94 22.26 34.96
C GLY A 267 -36.14 22.42 36.26
N GLY A 268 -35.85 21.35 36.99
CA GLY A 268 -34.94 21.38 38.14
C GLY A 268 -34.12 20.10 38.33
N SER A 269 -33.12 20.17 39.20
CA SER A 269 -32.29 19.00 39.52
C SER A 269 -33.10 17.95 40.29
N VAL A 270 -32.73 16.68 40.14
CA VAL A 270 -33.34 15.55 40.85
C VAL A 270 -32.37 15.01 41.89
N ALA A 271 -32.78 15.03 43.15
CA ALA A 271 -32.07 14.35 44.24
C ALA A 271 -33.00 13.30 44.86
N ALA A 272 -32.51 12.06 44.92
CA ALA A 272 -33.23 10.93 45.49
C ALA A 272 -32.35 10.13 46.48
N GLY A 273 -33.02 9.52 47.46
CA GLY A 273 -32.44 8.52 48.35
C GLY A 273 -32.31 7.16 47.68
N ALA A 274 -32.41 6.09 48.47
CA ALA A 274 -32.42 4.74 47.92
C ALA A 274 -33.71 4.49 47.12
N ILE A 275 -33.62 3.84 45.97
CA ILE A 275 -34.80 3.40 45.19
C ILE A 275 -34.72 1.89 45.00
N THR A 276 -35.78 1.18 45.39
CA THR A 276 -35.82 -0.29 45.34
C THR A 276 -37.11 -0.77 44.69
N THR A 277 -36.99 -1.57 43.64
CA THR A 277 -38.09 -2.14 42.85
C THR A 277 -37.98 -3.66 42.73
N THR A 278 -37.67 -4.36 43.83
CA THR A 278 -37.35 -5.79 43.77
C THR A 278 -38.59 -6.66 43.53
N GLY A 279 -38.42 -7.73 42.74
CA GLY A 279 -39.38 -8.82 42.70
C GLY A 279 -39.30 -9.66 43.98
N GLY A 280 -40.43 -10.23 44.40
CA GLY A 280 -40.48 -11.13 45.55
C GLY A 280 -39.95 -12.52 45.22
N ASN A 281 -39.49 -13.23 46.24
CA ASN A 281 -38.92 -14.57 46.07
C ASN A 281 -40.02 -15.62 45.80
N GLY A 282 -39.72 -16.57 44.92
CA GLY A 282 -40.53 -17.77 44.69
C GLY A 282 -40.08 -18.93 45.59
N VAL A 283 -40.97 -19.90 45.81
CA VAL A 283 -40.71 -21.08 46.65
C VAL A 283 -40.24 -22.27 45.80
N ALA A 284 -39.41 -23.15 46.36
CA ALA A 284 -38.83 -24.32 45.69
C ALA A 284 -39.89 -25.20 44.97
N GLY A 285 -39.65 -25.52 43.69
CA GLY A 285 -40.52 -26.38 42.88
C GLY A 285 -41.03 -25.79 41.55
N VAL A 286 -40.18 -25.21 40.69
CA VAL A 286 -40.54 -24.71 39.33
C VAL A 286 -41.24 -23.32 39.27
N ALA A 287 -41.62 -22.70 40.39
CA ALA A 287 -42.20 -21.35 40.34
C ALA A 287 -41.13 -20.24 40.26
N ALA A 288 -41.33 -19.31 39.33
CA ALA A 288 -40.42 -18.19 39.11
C ALA A 288 -40.47 -17.15 40.25
N GLY A 289 -39.33 -16.51 40.52
CA GLY A 289 -39.32 -15.25 41.28
C GLY A 289 -40.04 -14.14 40.51
N GLY A 290 -40.57 -13.14 41.22
CA GLY A 290 -41.24 -12.01 40.60
C GLY A 290 -40.26 -11.11 39.83
N ASN A 291 -40.75 -10.39 38.82
CA ASN A 291 -39.94 -9.44 38.07
C ASN A 291 -39.76 -8.13 38.85
N ALA A 292 -38.65 -7.42 38.64
CA ALA A 292 -38.48 -6.07 39.16
C ALA A 292 -39.11 -5.01 38.26
N GLY A 293 -39.47 -3.87 38.86
CA GLY A 293 -39.91 -2.69 38.12
C GLY A 293 -38.76 -1.87 37.54
N ALA A 294 -39.02 -1.14 36.46
CA ALA A 294 -38.06 -0.18 35.92
C ALA A 294 -37.81 0.98 36.90
N ILE A 295 -36.59 1.48 36.95
CA ILE A 295 -36.23 2.71 37.66
C ILE A 295 -35.85 3.76 36.60
N THR A 296 -36.59 4.86 36.55
CA THR A 296 -36.29 6.00 35.68
C THR A 296 -36.02 7.23 36.53
N LEU A 297 -34.83 7.81 36.36
CA LEU A 297 -34.48 9.13 36.87
C LEU A 297 -34.24 10.03 35.68
N ASP A 298 -35.01 11.10 35.55
CA ASP A 298 -34.95 11.99 34.39
C ASP A 298 -34.88 13.45 34.86
N ALA A 299 -33.84 14.17 34.45
CA ALA A 299 -33.65 15.60 34.64
C ALA A 299 -33.42 16.27 33.28
N ALA A 300 -34.37 16.10 32.34
CA ALA A 300 -34.26 16.46 30.93
C ALA A 300 -33.88 17.91 30.60
N GLY A 301 -33.97 18.85 31.55
CA GLY A 301 -33.63 20.26 31.32
C GLY A 301 -32.12 20.50 31.20
N ALA A 302 -31.74 21.50 30.40
CA ALA A 302 -30.33 21.80 30.15
C ALA A 302 -29.60 22.25 31.43
N GLY A 303 -28.44 21.66 31.72
CA GLY A 303 -27.59 21.99 32.87
C GLY A 303 -28.09 21.47 34.22
N LEU A 304 -29.14 20.65 34.25
CA LEU A 304 -29.70 20.09 35.48
C LEU A 304 -28.99 18.80 35.89
N GLY A 305 -28.80 18.60 37.20
CA GLY A 305 -28.11 17.42 37.71
C GLY A 305 -29.05 16.35 38.29
N ILE A 306 -28.58 15.11 38.28
CA ILE A 306 -29.15 14.03 39.11
C ILE A 306 -28.14 13.73 40.22
N THR A 307 -28.58 13.80 41.47
CA THR A 307 -27.76 13.42 42.64
C THR A 307 -28.39 12.24 43.35
N LEU A 308 -27.64 11.15 43.50
CA LEU A 308 -28.06 9.99 44.28
C LEU A 308 -27.33 9.92 45.61
N ALA A 309 -28.12 9.97 46.69
CA ALA A 309 -27.61 9.88 48.05
C ALA A 309 -27.46 8.42 48.56
N SER A 310 -28.02 7.44 47.84
CA SER A 310 -27.99 6.01 48.16
C SER A 310 -28.29 5.13 46.93
N ASN A 311 -28.41 3.82 47.12
CA ASN A 311 -28.39 2.79 46.07
C ASN A 311 -29.69 2.72 45.23
N LEU A 312 -29.57 2.33 43.95
CA LEU A 312 -30.68 1.92 43.08
C LEU A 312 -30.71 0.39 42.94
N GLY A 313 -31.81 -0.25 43.30
CA GLY A 313 -31.96 -1.71 43.25
C GLY A 313 -33.18 -2.16 42.45
N ALA A 314 -32.98 -2.66 41.24
CA ALA A 314 -34.03 -3.19 40.36
C ALA A 314 -33.86 -4.70 40.12
N VAL A 315 -33.95 -5.48 41.20
CA VAL A 315 -33.52 -6.90 41.23
C VAL A 315 -34.71 -7.84 41.15
N GLY A 316 -34.68 -8.79 40.22
CA GLY A 316 -35.70 -9.86 40.16
C GLY A 316 -35.67 -10.75 41.41
N GLY A 317 -36.81 -11.35 41.74
CA GLY A 317 -36.91 -12.25 42.87
C GLY A 317 -36.12 -13.54 42.66
N SER A 318 -35.56 -14.09 43.73
CA SER A 318 -34.83 -15.36 43.69
C SER A 318 -35.78 -16.55 43.86
N ALA A 319 -35.46 -17.67 43.21
CA ALA A 319 -36.08 -18.96 43.49
C ALA A 319 -35.16 -19.77 44.42
N THR A 320 -35.63 -20.14 45.61
CA THR A 320 -34.94 -21.13 46.44
C THR A 320 -34.89 -22.46 45.68
N GLY A 321 -33.70 -22.91 45.26
CA GLY A 321 -33.53 -24.19 44.53
C GLY A 321 -33.27 -24.08 43.02
N GLY A 322 -33.09 -22.88 42.45
CA GLY A 322 -32.30 -22.68 41.22
C GLY A 322 -32.96 -22.80 39.85
N ALA A 323 -34.29 -22.86 39.72
CA ALA A 323 -34.92 -23.13 38.40
C ALA A 323 -35.42 -21.91 37.60
N ALA A 324 -35.76 -20.75 38.21
CA ALA A 324 -36.12 -19.53 37.48
C ALA A 324 -36.01 -18.27 38.35
N VAL A 325 -35.05 -17.39 38.06
CA VAL A 325 -34.93 -16.06 38.69
C VAL A 325 -35.82 -15.08 37.92
N GLY A 326 -36.55 -14.21 38.63
CA GLY A 326 -37.33 -13.16 37.98
C GLY A 326 -36.44 -12.21 37.17
N THR A 327 -36.96 -11.60 36.11
CA THR A 327 -36.18 -10.61 35.36
C THR A 327 -36.03 -9.34 36.19
N GLY A 328 -34.84 -8.77 36.21
CA GLY A 328 -34.62 -7.49 36.84
C GLY A 328 -34.97 -6.31 35.92
N GLY A 329 -35.17 -5.13 36.51
CA GLY A 329 -35.71 -3.97 35.81
C GLY A 329 -34.66 -3.20 35.04
N THR A 330 -35.08 -2.42 34.04
CA THR A 330 -34.21 -1.43 33.39
C THR A 330 -33.93 -0.28 34.35
N VAL A 331 -32.69 0.20 34.40
CA VAL A 331 -32.33 1.42 35.12
C VAL A 331 -31.90 2.47 34.11
N LEU A 332 -32.70 3.53 33.97
CA LEU A 332 -32.39 4.68 33.15
C LEU A 332 -32.13 5.88 34.05
N VAL A 333 -30.94 6.46 33.90
CA VAL A 333 -30.58 7.73 34.52
C VAL A 333 -30.27 8.71 33.40
N ASP A 334 -31.13 9.70 33.18
CA ASP A 334 -30.95 10.74 32.17
C ASP A 334 -30.79 12.10 32.85
N ALA A 335 -29.55 12.51 33.06
CA ALA A 335 -29.22 13.82 33.63
C ALA A 335 -29.20 14.94 32.56
N GLY A 336 -29.69 14.67 31.34
CA GLY A 336 -29.68 15.65 30.26
C GLY A 336 -28.27 16.14 29.96
N THR A 337 -28.11 17.46 29.81
CA THR A 337 -26.79 18.09 29.57
C THR A 337 -26.05 18.46 30.85
N GLY A 338 -26.60 18.16 32.02
CA GLY A 338 -25.96 18.42 33.31
C GLY A 338 -25.20 17.21 33.86
N THR A 339 -25.03 17.19 35.18
CA THR A 339 -24.15 16.25 35.87
C THR A 339 -24.93 15.16 36.59
N TYR A 340 -24.63 13.90 36.26
CA TYR A 340 -24.97 12.79 37.13
C TYR A 340 -23.90 12.66 38.22
N THR A 341 -24.28 12.90 39.48
CA THR A 341 -23.40 12.77 40.65
C THR A 341 -23.87 11.63 41.53
N GLN A 342 -22.95 10.73 41.84
CA GLN A 342 -23.20 9.62 42.75
C GLN A 342 -22.30 9.68 43.97
N ASN A 343 -22.93 9.66 45.15
CA ASN A 343 -22.23 9.74 46.43
C ASN A 343 -22.07 8.38 47.14
N LYS A 344 -22.73 7.30 46.70
CA LYS A 344 -22.73 5.94 47.31
C LYS A 344 -22.97 4.81 46.28
N ASN A 345 -22.84 3.53 46.67
CA ASN A 345 -22.91 2.32 45.82
C ASN A 345 -24.15 2.29 44.89
N ILE A 346 -24.01 1.77 43.65
CA ILE A 346 -25.15 1.22 42.91
C ILE A 346 -25.15 -0.30 43.12
N ASP A 347 -25.88 -0.78 44.11
CA ASP A 347 -26.15 -2.21 44.23
C ASP A 347 -27.30 -2.59 43.29
N VAL A 348 -26.99 -2.84 42.02
CA VAL A 348 -27.91 -3.56 41.13
C VAL A 348 -27.49 -5.02 41.15
N ALA A 349 -28.33 -5.94 41.64
CA ALA A 349 -28.01 -7.37 41.76
C ALA A 349 -28.50 -8.24 40.57
N ALA A 350 -28.16 -9.54 40.61
CA ALA A 350 -28.30 -10.50 39.50
C ALA A 350 -29.65 -10.50 38.79
N GLY A 351 -29.58 -10.39 37.47
CA GLY A 351 -30.73 -10.44 36.59
C GLY A 351 -31.26 -9.07 36.19
N SER A 352 -30.66 -7.96 36.62
CA SER A 352 -31.11 -6.62 36.22
C SER A 352 -31.04 -6.37 34.72
N GLY A 353 -32.05 -5.70 34.19
CA GLY A 353 -32.10 -5.22 32.81
C GLY A 353 -30.95 -4.24 32.49
N PRO A 354 -30.85 -3.76 31.24
CA PRO A 354 -29.80 -2.84 30.85
C PRO A 354 -29.79 -1.58 31.73
N ILE A 355 -28.58 -1.14 32.07
CA ILE A 355 -28.34 0.11 32.78
C ILE A 355 -27.87 1.13 31.76
N THR A 356 -28.61 2.21 31.62
CA THR A 356 -28.26 3.32 30.74
C THR A 356 -28.12 4.59 31.55
N VAL A 357 -26.93 5.17 31.52
CA VAL A 357 -26.64 6.49 32.08
C VAL A 357 -26.43 7.45 30.91
N ILE A 358 -27.22 8.51 30.89
CA ILE A 358 -27.15 9.59 29.90
C ILE A 358 -26.79 10.87 30.65
N GLY A 359 -25.68 11.48 30.27
CA GLY A 359 -25.23 12.74 30.86
C GLY A 359 -23.96 13.26 30.21
N ASP A 360 -23.87 14.58 30.02
CA ASP A 360 -22.66 15.22 29.52
C ASP A 360 -21.56 15.27 30.60
N THR A 361 -21.88 15.07 31.88
CA THR A 361 -20.89 14.87 32.94
C THR A 361 -21.37 13.77 33.86
N VAL A 362 -20.50 12.79 34.14
CA VAL A 362 -20.77 11.63 34.98
C VAL A 362 -19.72 11.60 36.07
N ALA A 363 -20.06 12.08 37.26
CA ALA A 363 -19.19 12.06 38.43
C ALA A 363 -19.59 10.89 39.34
N ILE A 364 -18.73 9.87 39.41
CA ILE A 364 -18.94 8.70 40.28
C ILE A 364 -17.90 8.78 41.39
N GLY A 365 -18.31 9.10 42.62
CA GLY A 365 -17.37 9.27 43.73
C GLY A 365 -16.49 8.03 43.98
N THR A 366 -15.24 8.23 44.40
CA THR A 366 -14.33 7.15 44.82
C THR A 366 -14.97 6.37 45.97
N ASN A 367 -15.21 5.07 45.75
CA ASN A 367 -15.90 4.23 46.70
C ASN A 367 -15.04 3.01 47.07
N THR A 368 -14.82 2.80 48.36
CA THR A 368 -13.92 1.78 48.92
C THR A 368 -14.65 0.51 49.37
N GLY A 369 -15.99 0.42 49.21
CA GLY A 369 -16.78 -0.75 49.63
C GLY A 369 -17.35 -1.47 48.42
N ASN A 370 -17.03 -2.77 48.25
CA ASN A 370 -17.57 -3.73 47.27
C ASN A 370 -18.68 -3.15 46.37
N ASN A 371 -18.28 -2.40 45.34
CA ASN A 371 -19.15 -1.86 44.32
C ASN A 371 -19.51 -3.00 43.38
N ALA A 372 -20.42 -3.86 43.79
CA ALA A 372 -21.02 -4.77 42.85
C ALA A 372 -22.23 -4.04 42.25
N LEU A 373 -22.01 -3.45 41.06
CA LEU A 373 -23.00 -3.56 39.98
C LEU A 373 -23.17 -5.07 39.70
N ALA A 374 -23.69 -5.79 40.70
CA ALA A 374 -23.83 -7.22 40.74
C ALA A 374 -24.71 -7.61 39.56
N THR A 375 -24.10 -8.06 38.47
CA THR A 375 -24.77 -8.87 37.45
C THR A 375 -25.94 -8.14 36.78
N SER A 376 -25.68 -6.91 36.33
CA SER A 376 -26.48 -6.27 35.29
C SER A 376 -26.16 -6.83 33.92
N GLY A 377 -27.14 -6.85 33.01
CA GLY A 377 -26.95 -7.16 31.59
C GLY A 377 -25.91 -6.26 30.90
N ALA A 378 -26.34 -5.38 29.99
CA ALA A 378 -25.45 -4.41 29.34
C ALA A 378 -25.37 -3.11 30.17
N LEU A 379 -24.17 -2.53 30.29
CA LEU A 379 -23.97 -1.18 30.83
C LEU A 379 -23.67 -0.23 29.68
N THR A 380 -24.44 0.84 29.57
CA THR A 380 -24.23 1.92 28.59
C THR A 380 -24.11 3.26 29.29
N ILE A 381 -23.01 3.96 29.07
CA ILE A 381 -22.82 5.34 29.53
C ILE A 381 -22.63 6.20 28.28
N LYS A 382 -23.51 7.17 28.04
CA LYS A 382 -23.45 8.03 26.83
C LYS A 382 -23.76 9.49 27.14
N ALA A 383 -23.24 10.40 26.31
CA ALA A 383 -23.57 11.81 26.41
C ALA A 383 -25.02 12.05 25.94
N LYS A 384 -25.67 13.11 26.43
CA LYS A 384 -27.00 13.52 25.90
C LYS A 384 -26.84 14.31 24.61
N THR A 385 -25.88 15.22 24.60
CA THR A 385 -25.62 16.10 23.46
C THR A 385 -24.63 15.42 22.53
N ALA A 386 -25.02 15.23 21.27
CA ALA A 386 -24.06 14.87 20.22
C ALA A 386 -22.92 15.90 20.21
N ASN A 387 -21.69 15.48 19.93
CA ASN A 387 -20.52 16.37 19.84
C ASN A 387 -20.01 17.00 21.14
N ARG A 388 -20.45 16.56 22.32
CA ARG A 388 -19.82 16.95 23.59
C ARG A 388 -18.96 15.82 24.16
N ALA A 389 -17.81 16.21 24.72
CA ALA A 389 -17.04 15.33 25.59
C ALA A 389 -17.84 15.09 26.86
N MET A 390 -18.04 13.82 27.21
CA MET A 390 -18.49 13.47 28.55
C MET A 390 -17.28 13.59 29.49
N SER A 391 -17.43 14.06 30.72
CA SER A 391 -16.33 14.02 31.71
C SER A 391 -16.68 12.98 32.77
N LEU A 392 -15.78 12.02 32.98
CA LEU A 392 -15.77 11.18 34.17
C LEU A 392 -14.85 11.88 35.18
N ALA A 393 -15.42 12.42 36.25
CA ALA A 393 -14.75 13.21 37.28
C ALA A 393 -14.01 14.52 36.83
N GLY A 394 -14.69 15.67 37.00
CA GLY A 394 -14.09 16.95 37.42
C GLY A 394 -13.07 17.68 36.51
N ALA A 395 -12.52 17.02 35.48
CA ALA A 395 -11.58 17.61 34.53
C ALA A 395 -12.30 18.10 33.26
N SER A 396 -11.73 19.11 32.60
CA SER A 396 -12.25 19.73 31.38
C SER A 396 -12.20 18.84 30.12
N ALA A 397 -11.74 17.58 30.25
CA ALA A 397 -11.71 16.55 29.22
C ALA A 397 -12.25 15.21 29.79
N PHE A 398 -12.64 14.27 28.92
CA PHE A 398 -13.18 12.96 29.29
C PHE A 398 -12.11 12.14 30.00
N ASP A 399 -11.87 12.27 31.30
CA ASP A 399 -10.90 11.40 31.98
C ASP A 399 -11.60 10.16 32.52
N ILE A 400 -11.43 9.00 31.89
CA ILE A 400 -11.81 7.75 32.55
C ILE A 400 -10.84 7.52 33.71
N SER A 401 -11.27 7.68 34.96
CA SER A 401 -10.52 6.99 36.01
C SER A 401 -10.85 5.50 35.92
N GLY A 402 -9.90 4.68 35.48
CA GLY A 402 -10.07 3.25 35.43
C GLY A 402 -10.28 2.59 36.80
N ALA A 403 -10.08 3.32 37.92
CA ALA A 403 -10.61 2.93 39.23
C ALA A 403 -12.15 2.94 39.27
N GLU A 404 -12.81 3.94 38.66
CA GLU A 404 -14.27 4.01 38.53
C GLU A 404 -14.80 2.90 37.62
N ILE A 405 -14.21 2.67 36.43
CA ILE A 405 -14.66 1.59 35.54
C ILE A 405 -14.44 0.21 36.16
N THR A 406 -13.28 -0.03 36.78
CA THR A 406 -13.01 -1.31 37.46
C THR A 406 -14.02 -1.54 38.60
N ALA A 407 -14.31 -0.50 39.38
CA ALA A 407 -15.32 -0.56 40.43
C ALA A 407 -16.74 -0.78 39.89
N ILE A 408 -17.11 -0.20 38.74
CA ILE A 408 -18.42 -0.36 38.12
C ILE A 408 -18.59 -1.75 37.48
N ALA A 409 -17.51 -2.38 37.02
CA ALA A 409 -17.59 -3.53 36.14
C ALA A 409 -17.20 -4.87 36.76
N THR A 410 -16.71 -4.89 38.01
CA THR A 410 -16.38 -6.13 38.73
C THR A 410 -17.59 -7.09 38.77
N GLY A 411 -18.81 -6.56 38.77
CA GLY A 411 -20.05 -7.34 38.75
C GLY A 411 -20.76 -7.50 37.39
N ALA A 412 -20.44 -6.73 36.34
CA ALA A 412 -21.19 -6.77 35.07
C ALA A 412 -21.00 -8.11 34.32
N THR A 413 -22.06 -8.71 33.77
CA THR A 413 -21.96 -9.96 32.98
C THR A 413 -22.06 -9.77 31.47
N GLY A 414 -22.62 -8.66 31.00
CA GLY A 414 -22.74 -8.32 29.58
C GLY A 414 -21.68 -7.32 29.09
N SER A 415 -21.90 -6.78 27.88
CA SER A 415 -21.02 -5.79 27.26
C SER A 415 -21.07 -4.43 27.97
N ILE A 416 -19.92 -3.79 28.09
CA ILE A 416 -19.77 -2.43 28.62
C ILE A 416 -19.56 -1.49 27.43
N VAL A 417 -20.45 -0.51 27.26
CA VAL A 417 -20.39 0.48 26.18
C VAL A 417 -20.25 1.87 26.78
N ILE A 418 -19.22 2.59 26.38
CA ILE A 418 -18.93 3.94 26.87
C ILE A 418 -18.85 4.88 25.67
N GLY A 419 -19.56 6.00 25.78
CA GLY A 419 -19.69 7.01 24.75
C GLY A 419 -20.65 6.63 23.62
N ASP A 420 -20.71 7.49 22.62
CA ASP A 420 -21.61 7.38 21.47
C ASP A 420 -20.84 7.54 20.16
N THR A 421 -21.14 6.66 19.19
CA THR A 421 -20.65 6.72 17.81
C THR A 421 -20.96 8.05 17.10
N ALA A 422 -22.01 8.77 17.50
CA ALA A 422 -22.34 10.09 16.96
C ALA A 422 -21.54 11.25 17.59
N SER A 423 -20.64 10.98 18.56
CA SER A 423 -19.88 12.02 19.24
C SER A 423 -18.68 12.51 18.43
N SER A 424 -18.43 13.82 18.42
CA SER A 424 -17.16 14.46 18.00
C SER A 424 -16.22 14.80 19.16
N GLY A 425 -16.57 14.46 20.42
CA GLY A 425 -15.76 14.78 21.60
C GLY A 425 -14.54 13.86 21.77
N VAL A 426 -13.55 14.31 22.54
CA VAL A 426 -12.37 13.49 22.90
C VAL A 426 -12.66 12.67 24.16
N LEU A 427 -12.35 11.38 24.11
CA LEU A 427 -12.37 10.36 25.17
C LEU A 427 -10.93 10.17 25.67
N THR A 428 -10.58 10.63 26.85
CA THR A 428 -9.25 10.44 27.46
C THR A 428 -9.27 9.27 28.46
N VAL A 429 -8.31 8.36 28.36
CA VAL A 429 -8.09 7.36 29.40
C VAL A 429 -7.22 8.01 30.48
N GLY A 430 -7.79 8.28 31.65
CA GLY A 430 -7.11 8.98 32.74
C GLY A 430 -6.38 8.04 33.71
N ASN A 431 -6.81 6.78 33.84
CA ASN A 431 -6.22 5.73 34.70
C ASN A 431 -6.42 4.32 34.09
N ASN A 432 -5.65 3.33 34.56
CA ASN A 432 -5.74 1.92 34.13
C ASN A 432 -7.15 1.33 34.26
N ILE A 433 -7.67 0.75 33.18
CA ILE A 433 -8.99 0.08 33.13
C ILE A 433 -8.82 -1.43 33.31
N GLY A 434 -9.36 -2.01 34.39
CA GLY A 434 -9.27 -3.45 34.70
C GLY A 434 -10.59 -4.21 34.52
N LEU A 435 -10.80 -4.85 33.37
CA LEU A 435 -12.04 -5.55 32.98
C LEU A 435 -11.79 -6.99 32.49
N SER A 436 -10.81 -7.69 33.09
CA SER A 436 -10.48 -9.06 32.70
C SER A 436 -11.73 -9.96 32.68
N GLY A 437 -11.92 -10.74 31.61
CA GLY A 437 -13.11 -11.57 31.42
C GLY A 437 -14.29 -10.88 30.73
N LYS A 438 -14.24 -9.58 30.45
CA LYS A 438 -15.38 -8.79 29.93
C LYS A 438 -15.18 -8.30 28.48
N THR A 439 -16.24 -7.73 27.91
CA THR A 439 -16.25 -7.04 26.61
C THR A 439 -16.44 -5.54 26.83
N LEU A 440 -15.51 -4.73 26.33
CA LEU A 440 -15.52 -3.27 26.41
C LEU A 440 -15.60 -2.67 25.00
N THR A 441 -16.50 -1.71 24.81
CA THR A 441 -16.58 -0.85 23.63
C THR A 441 -16.46 0.61 24.04
N LEU A 442 -15.48 1.31 23.49
CA LEU A 442 -15.32 2.76 23.64
C LEU A 442 -15.70 3.45 22.32
N ASN A 443 -16.61 4.43 22.39
CA ASN A 443 -17.05 5.22 21.24
C ASN A 443 -16.81 6.71 21.50
N ALA A 444 -16.15 7.41 20.58
CA ALA A 444 -15.88 8.84 20.73
C ALA A 444 -15.66 9.56 19.39
N GLY A 445 -15.46 10.88 19.44
CA GLY A 445 -14.89 11.63 18.33
C GLY A 445 -13.41 11.36 18.16
N SER A 446 -12.65 11.29 19.25
CA SER A 446 -11.28 10.77 19.26
C SER A 446 -11.03 10.09 20.60
N ILE A 447 -10.15 9.08 20.63
CA ILE A 447 -9.76 8.38 21.85
C ILE A 447 -8.29 8.69 22.11
N THR A 448 -7.93 9.12 23.31
CA THR A 448 -6.54 9.40 23.72
C THR A 448 -6.29 8.81 25.11
N ASP A 449 -5.02 8.74 25.51
CA ASP A 449 -4.59 8.36 26.85
C ASP A 449 -3.71 9.49 27.43
N THR A 450 -3.29 9.34 28.69
CA THR A 450 -2.35 10.17 29.44
C THR A 450 -0.92 9.59 29.45
N GLY A 451 -0.60 8.63 28.57
CA GLY A 451 0.77 8.13 28.36
C GLY A 451 1.08 6.72 28.88
N THR A 452 0.37 6.23 29.89
CA THR A 452 0.77 5.02 30.62
C THR A 452 -0.35 4.03 30.89
N GLN A 453 -1.58 4.31 30.45
CA GLN A 453 -2.73 3.62 30.99
C GLN A 453 -3.04 2.36 30.21
N LEU A 454 -3.26 1.27 30.95
CA LEU A 454 -3.54 -0.04 30.39
C LEU A 454 -5.05 -0.32 30.41
N ILE A 455 -5.60 -0.66 29.26
CA ILE A 455 -6.95 -1.19 29.11
C ILE A 455 -6.90 -2.72 29.10
N THR A 456 -7.43 -3.37 30.12
CA THR A 456 -7.48 -4.83 30.22
C THR A 456 -8.90 -5.34 30.04
N ALA A 457 -9.18 -6.18 29.04
CA ALA A 457 -10.48 -6.87 28.88
C ALA A 457 -10.34 -8.14 28.03
N THR A 458 -11.34 -9.03 27.93
CA THR A 458 -11.27 -10.15 26.98
C THR A 458 -11.41 -9.65 25.54
N HIS A 459 -12.36 -8.76 25.31
CA HIS A 459 -12.61 -8.12 24.02
C HIS A 459 -12.61 -6.61 24.20
N VAL A 460 -11.84 -5.90 23.38
CA VAL A 460 -11.83 -4.43 23.33
C VAL A 460 -12.20 -3.99 21.92
N THR A 461 -13.18 -3.10 21.82
CA THR A 461 -13.50 -2.39 20.58
C THR A 461 -13.30 -0.89 20.80
N LEU A 462 -12.47 -0.27 19.97
CA LEU A 462 -12.20 1.17 19.97
C LEU A 462 -12.81 1.79 18.71
N ASN A 463 -13.80 2.65 18.86
CA ASN A 463 -14.46 3.34 17.76
C ASN A 463 -14.27 4.85 17.91
N ALA A 464 -13.69 5.50 16.90
CA ALA A 464 -13.54 6.95 16.86
C ALA A 464 -14.01 7.54 15.52
N ASN A 465 -14.55 8.76 15.54
CA ASN A 465 -14.78 9.50 14.30
C ASN A 465 -13.51 10.16 13.75
N GLY A 466 -12.46 10.25 14.56
CA GLY A 466 -11.14 10.79 14.25
C GLY A 466 -10.06 9.82 14.72
N ASN A 467 -9.06 10.32 15.45
CA ASN A 467 -7.90 9.51 15.83
C ASN A 467 -8.14 8.67 17.09
N ILE A 468 -7.46 7.52 17.14
CA ILE A 468 -7.32 6.68 18.34
C ILE A 468 -5.83 6.68 18.70
N GLY A 469 -5.48 7.28 19.82
CA GLY A 469 -4.10 7.52 20.21
C GLY A 469 -3.34 8.43 19.24
N SER A 470 -2.04 8.52 19.45
CA SER A 470 -1.10 9.26 18.62
C SER A 470 0.22 8.49 18.46
N SER A 471 1.09 8.94 17.57
CA SER A 471 2.41 8.30 17.38
C SER A 471 3.33 8.42 18.59
N GLY A 472 3.16 9.45 19.43
CA GLY A 472 3.91 9.66 20.67
C GLY A 472 3.25 9.03 21.90
N ASP A 473 1.94 8.75 21.82
CA ASP A 473 1.16 8.21 22.93
C ASP A 473 0.11 7.22 22.40
N ARG A 474 0.43 5.92 22.51
CA ARG A 474 -0.41 4.81 22.01
C ARG A 474 -1.41 4.40 23.08
N ILE A 475 -2.60 3.98 22.65
CA ILE A 475 -3.54 3.32 23.56
C ILE A 475 -3.00 1.93 23.93
N ASN A 476 -2.68 1.68 25.19
CA ASN A 476 -2.19 0.37 25.63
C ASN A 476 -3.38 -0.56 25.93
N VAL A 477 -3.42 -1.73 25.28
CA VAL A 477 -4.51 -2.71 25.40
C VAL A 477 -3.97 -4.11 25.72
N ALA A 478 -4.39 -4.66 26.85
CA ALA A 478 -4.26 -6.07 27.19
C ALA A 478 -5.60 -6.78 26.94
N ALA A 479 -5.75 -7.38 25.77
CA ALA A 479 -6.93 -8.16 25.43
C ALA A 479 -6.61 -9.44 24.67
N THR A 480 -7.54 -10.39 24.65
CA THR A 480 -7.48 -11.52 23.71
C THR A 480 -7.81 -11.06 22.30
N ASN A 481 -8.77 -10.13 22.20
CA ASN A 481 -9.42 -9.74 20.97
C ASN A 481 -9.53 -8.22 20.86
N LEU A 482 -9.13 -7.65 19.73
CA LEU A 482 -9.15 -6.20 19.49
C LEU A 482 -9.83 -5.86 18.15
N GLY A 483 -10.78 -4.93 18.21
CA GLY A 483 -11.36 -4.24 17.06
C GLY A 483 -11.05 -2.74 17.13
N VAL A 484 -10.59 -2.16 16.03
CA VAL A 484 -10.23 -0.74 15.96
C VAL A 484 -10.87 -0.10 14.73
N ASN A 485 -11.68 0.93 14.94
CA ASN A 485 -12.43 1.59 13.88
C ASN A 485 -12.27 3.10 13.94
N THR A 486 -11.90 3.70 12.81
CA THR A 486 -11.89 5.15 12.62
C THR A 486 -12.75 5.56 11.42
N THR A 487 -13.36 6.73 11.49
CA THR A 487 -13.97 7.38 10.31
C THR A 487 -13.22 8.67 9.95
N ALA A 488 -13.67 9.38 8.92
CA ALA A 488 -13.17 10.71 8.50
C ALA A 488 -11.63 10.87 8.34
N GLY A 489 -10.91 9.83 7.92
CA GLY A 489 -9.44 9.87 7.72
C GLY A 489 -8.63 9.64 8.99
N GLY A 490 -9.27 9.27 10.10
CA GLY A 490 -8.61 9.04 11.39
C GLY A 490 -7.59 7.90 11.36
N SER A 491 -6.50 8.06 12.10
CA SER A 491 -5.48 7.02 12.32
C SER A 491 -5.61 6.42 13.72
N ALA A 492 -5.15 5.18 13.89
CA ALA A 492 -5.17 4.47 15.16
C ALA A 492 -3.77 3.99 15.55
N PHE A 493 -3.34 4.32 16.76
CA PHE A 493 -2.06 3.98 17.35
C PHE A 493 -2.30 3.20 18.64
N VAL A 494 -2.07 1.90 18.60
CA VAL A 494 -2.36 0.98 19.71
C VAL A 494 -1.12 0.17 20.05
N ALA A 495 -0.91 -0.10 21.33
CA ALA A 495 0.11 -1.01 21.83
C ALA A 495 -0.57 -2.20 22.52
N THR A 496 -0.11 -3.42 22.28
CA THR A 496 -0.77 -4.64 22.78
C THR A 496 0.22 -5.72 23.22
N GLY A 497 -0.27 -6.70 23.99
CA GLY A 497 0.39 -8.00 24.12
C GLY A 497 0.16 -8.88 22.88
N ALA A 498 0.10 -10.19 23.09
CA ALA A 498 -0.46 -11.10 22.10
C ALA A 498 -1.94 -10.75 21.87
N ILE A 499 -2.36 -10.67 20.61
CA ILE A 499 -3.68 -10.18 20.25
C ILE A 499 -4.22 -10.90 19.01
N ASN A 500 -5.53 -11.15 19.04
CA ASN A 500 -6.27 -11.55 17.87
C ASN A 500 -7.03 -10.34 17.31
N MET A 501 -6.70 -9.98 16.08
CA MET A 501 -7.32 -8.89 15.36
C MET A 501 -8.58 -9.36 14.67
N GLY A 502 -9.68 -8.64 14.87
CA GLY A 502 -10.90 -8.85 14.09
C GLY A 502 -11.64 -10.16 14.39
N VAL A 503 -12.06 -10.40 15.64
CA VAL A 503 -12.94 -11.54 15.96
C VAL A 503 -14.42 -11.21 15.79
N GLY A 504 -15.19 -12.17 15.26
CA GLY A 504 -16.65 -12.04 15.11
C GLY A 504 -17.05 -11.01 14.05
N THR A 505 -18.08 -10.21 14.33
CA THR A 505 -18.56 -9.13 13.45
C THR A 505 -17.73 -7.84 13.56
N ALA A 506 -16.74 -7.79 14.47
CA ALA A 506 -15.93 -6.61 14.73
C ALA A 506 -14.73 -6.55 13.77
N ALA A 507 -14.97 -6.10 12.53
CA ALA A 507 -13.91 -5.69 11.62
C ALA A 507 -13.05 -4.57 12.25
N SER A 508 -11.81 -4.43 11.79
CA SER A 508 -11.00 -3.23 12.08
C SER A 508 -10.93 -2.39 10.81
N ASN A 509 -11.58 -1.24 10.83
CA ASN A 509 -11.67 -0.35 9.68
C ASN A 509 -11.05 1.01 10.03
N VAL A 510 -9.82 1.24 9.57
CA VAL A 510 -9.07 2.46 9.86
C VAL A 510 -8.76 3.18 8.56
N THR A 511 -9.48 4.27 8.29
CA THR A 511 -9.32 5.01 7.02
C THR A 511 -7.90 5.57 6.81
N GLY A 512 -7.20 5.95 7.89
CA GLY A 512 -5.81 6.39 7.87
C GLY A 512 -4.79 5.26 8.12
N THR A 513 -3.85 5.47 9.05
CA THR A 513 -2.87 4.45 9.46
C THR A 513 -3.37 3.68 10.66
N LEU A 514 -3.38 2.35 10.60
CA LEU A 514 -3.47 1.46 11.76
C LEU A 514 -2.05 1.05 12.16
N ASP A 515 -1.51 1.67 13.21
CA ASP A 515 -0.17 1.38 13.75
C ASP A 515 -0.29 0.60 15.07
N LEU A 516 0.16 -0.65 15.03
CA LEU A 516 0.13 -1.60 16.13
C LEU A 516 1.55 -1.91 16.60
N LEU A 517 1.80 -1.71 17.89
CA LEU A 517 3.02 -2.13 18.57
C LEU A 517 2.69 -3.29 19.49
N ALA A 518 3.01 -4.51 19.07
CA ALA A 518 2.71 -5.72 19.80
C ALA A 518 3.94 -6.25 20.56
N ASN A 519 3.70 -6.85 21.71
CA ASN A 519 4.66 -7.63 22.51
C ASN A 519 4.17 -9.08 22.64
N GLY A 520 3.85 -9.71 21.50
CA GLY A 520 3.30 -11.06 21.42
C GLY A 520 2.69 -11.33 20.05
N ALA A 521 2.25 -12.56 19.78
CA ALA A 521 1.72 -12.94 18.47
C ALA A 521 0.53 -12.04 18.06
N VAL A 522 0.52 -11.57 16.80
CA VAL A 522 -0.61 -10.85 16.21
C VAL A 522 -1.26 -11.79 15.23
N THR A 523 -2.46 -12.27 15.53
CA THR A 523 -3.17 -13.26 14.72
C THR A 523 -4.49 -12.71 14.22
N GLN A 524 -5.02 -13.31 13.16
CA GLN A 524 -6.39 -13.13 12.70
C GLN A 524 -6.96 -14.53 12.43
N THR A 525 -7.74 -15.06 13.38
CA THR A 525 -8.15 -16.47 13.36
C THR A 525 -9.52 -16.74 12.73
N ALA A 526 -10.22 -15.71 12.23
CA ALA A 526 -11.60 -15.84 11.75
C ALA A 526 -11.72 -15.63 10.23
N SER A 527 -12.68 -16.34 9.61
CA SER A 527 -13.16 -16.08 8.25
C SER A 527 -13.98 -14.79 8.13
N THR A 528 -14.25 -14.13 9.26
CA THR A 528 -14.98 -12.85 9.37
C THR A 528 -14.15 -11.87 10.19
N GLY A 529 -14.19 -10.57 9.88
CA GLY A 529 -13.43 -9.55 10.61
C GLY A 529 -12.23 -9.03 9.82
N ASN A 530 -12.52 -8.33 8.73
CA ASN A 530 -11.52 -7.78 7.81
C ASN A 530 -10.69 -6.70 8.50
N ILE A 531 -9.41 -6.61 8.12
CA ILE A 531 -8.58 -5.44 8.39
C ILE A 531 -8.59 -4.56 7.15
N THR A 532 -9.25 -3.41 7.24
CA THR A 532 -9.22 -2.37 6.22
C THR A 532 -8.39 -1.21 6.74
N ALA A 533 -7.34 -0.84 6.02
CA ALA A 533 -6.47 0.26 6.42
C ALA A 533 -5.95 1.05 5.22
N GLY A 534 -5.78 2.38 5.34
CA GLY A 534 -4.96 3.12 4.38
C GLY A 534 -3.51 2.62 4.43
N THR A 535 -2.95 2.56 5.65
CA THR A 535 -1.66 1.91 5.92
C THR A 535 -1.80 0.99 7.13
N LEU A 536 -1.44 -0.29 6.98
CA LEU A 536 -1.35 -1.25 8.07
C LEU A 536 0.10 -1.36 8.52
N LYS A 537 0.39 -0.92 9.74
CA LYS A 537 1.70 -1.02 10.36
C LYS A 537 1.62 -1.92 11.59
N VAL A 538 2.40 -2.99 11.61
CA VAL A 538 2.47 -3.92 12.74
C VAL A 538 3.93 -4.14 13.09
N GLN A 539 4.32 -3.76 14.31
CA GLN A 539 5.65 -3.97 14.86
C GLN A 539 5.55 -4.92 16.04
N ASN A 540 6.14 -6.11 15.92
CA ASN A 540 6.16 -7.11 16.99
C ASN A 540 7.55 -7.21 17.62
N SER A 541 7.68 -6.67 18.82
CA SER A 541 8.95 -6.59 19.56
C SER A 541 9.27 -7.86 20.35
N ALA A 542 8.34 -8.81 20.45
CA ALA A 542 8.57 -10.08 21.14
C ALA A 542 9.29 -11.09 20.24
N ALA A 543 10.40 -11.64 20.73
CA ALA A 543 11.20 -12.61 19.99
C ALA A 543 10.35 -13.82 19.53
N ASN A 544 10.48 -14.19 18.25
CA ASN A 544 9.82 -15.33 17.61
C ASN A 544 8.28 -15.24 17.57
N SER A 545 7.69 -14.09 17.90
CA SER A 545 6.24 -13.91 17.84
C SER A 545 5.80 -13.61 16.39
N PRO A 546 4.87 -14.40 15.81
CA PRO A 546 4.47 -14.23 14.42
C PRO A 546 3.47 -13.07 14.24
N ILE A 547 3.39 -12.59 13.00
CA ILE A 547 2.29 -11.76 12.48
C ILE A 547 1.56 -12.64 11.46
N THR A 548 0.34 -13.09 11.77
CA THR A 548 -0.46 -13.98 10.92
C THR A 548 -1.83 -13.36 10.63
N LEU A 549 -1.92 -12.68 9.49
CA LEU A 549 -3.08 -11.90 9.03
C LEU A 549 -3.58 -12.47 7.69
N THR A 550 -4.23 -13.61 7.74
CA THR A 550 -4.50 -14.46 6.56
C THR A 550 -5.93 -14.39 6.04
N ASN A 551 -6.76 -13.48 6.54
CA ASN A 551 -8.12 -13.31 6.00
C ASN A 551 -8.07 -12.69 4.60
N SER A 552 -8.67 -13.35 3.61
CA SER A 552 -8.71 -12.86 2.22
C SER A 552 -9.46 -11.54 2.04
N GLY A 553 -10.32 -11.18 2.99
CA GLY A 553 -11.08 -9.93 3.00
C GLY A 553 -10.29 -8.72 3.53
N ASN A 554 -9.04 -8.89 3.97
CA ASN A 554 -8.18 -7.75 4.28
C ASN A 554 -8.02 -6.84 3.06
N ASN A 555 -7.89 -5.55 3.31
CA ASN A 555 -7.80 -4.52 2.29
C ASN A 555 -6.95 -3.36 2.83
N ALA A 556 -5.62 -3.51 2.76
CA ALA A 556 -4.69 -2.48 3.17
C ALA A 556 -4.02 -1.85 1.93
N GLY A 557 -4.11 -0.53 1.78
CA GLY A 557 -3.44 0.15 0.66
C GLY A 557 -1.92 -0.02 0.70
N THR A 558 -1.34 0.05 1.90
CA THR A 558 0.09 -0.14 2.15
C THR A 558 0.31 -0.99 3.41
N ILE A 559 1.32 -1.86 3.39
CA ILE A 559 1.72 -2.66 4.55
C ILE A 559 3.14 -2.34 5.03
N ASN A 560 3.31 -2.28 6.35
CA ASN A 560 4.59 -2.20 7.06
C ASN A 560 4.59 -3.22 8.20
N LEU A 561 5.09 -4.43 7.94
CA LEU A 561 5.03 -5.55 8.87
C LEU A 561 6.43 -5.91 9.35
N GLN A 562 6.65 -5.86 10.65
CA GLN A 562 7.97 -6.08 11.24
C GLN A 562 7.85 -7.05 12.42
N ALA A 563 8.50 -8.20 12.30
CA ALA A 563 8.58 -9.20 13.36
C ALA A 563 10.04 -9.36 13.78
N THR A 564 10.31 -9.28 15.08
CA THR A 564 11.66 -9.46 15.61
C THR A 564 12.05 -10.94 15.67
N SER A 565 13.35 -11.23 15.49
CA SER A 565 13.88 -12.59 15.44
C SER A 565 13.19 -13.45 14.37
N ALA A 566 13.10 -14.78 14.57
CA ALA A 566 12.55 -15.71 13.58
C ALA A 566 11.01 -15.73 13.50
N GLY A 567 10.33 -14.66 13.95
CA GLY A 567 8.87 -14.55 13.89
C GLY A 567 8.38 -14.49 12.44
N ALA A 568 7.55 -15.45 12.03
CA ALA A 568 7.02 -15.49 10.67
C ALA A 568 6.02 -14.35 10.41
N ILE A 569 6.01 -13.83 9.17
CA ILE A 569 5.04 -12.85 8.70
C ILE A 569 4.17 -13.50 7.63
N GLN A 570 2.86 -13.43 7.78
CA GLN A 570 1.89 -13.90 6.79
C GLN A 570 0.82 -12.83 6.61
N TYR A 571 0.65 -12.35 5.37
CA TYR A 571 -0.38 -11.38 5.02
C TYR A 571 -1.10 -11.81 3.76
N THR A 572 -2.44 -11.78 3.76
CA THR A 572 -3.29 -12.10 2.62
C THR A 572 -4.22 -10.95 2.33
N ASP A 573 -4.33 -10.54 1.06
CA ASP A 573 -5.21 -9.47 0.58
C ASP A 573 -5.51 -9.66 -0.92
N VAL A 574 -6.77 -9.85 -1.28
CA VAL A 574 -7.15 -10.13 -2.68
C VAL A 574 -7.07 -8.90 -3.59
N ASN A 575 -7.11 -7.69 -3.04
CA ASN A 575 -7.20 -6.45 -3.81
C ASN A 575 -5.83 -5.88 -4.20
N GLY A 576 -4.74 -6.49 -3.72
CA GLY A 576 -3.38 -6.00 -3.93
C GLY A 576 -3.01 -4.88 -2.97
N PHE A 577 -1.72 -4.63 -2.80
CA PHE A 577 -1.19 -3.71 -1.79
C PHE A 577 0.23 -3.26 -2.13
N ASP A 578 0.64 -2.14 -1.57
CA ASP A 578 2.02 -1.69 -1.62
C ASP A 578 2.83 -2.16 -0.39
N VAL A 579 4.03 -2.67 -0.61
CA VAL A 579 4.96 -3.07 0.47
C VAL A 579 5.87 -1.90 0.84
N ALA A 580 5.57 -1.22 1.94
CA ALA A 580 6.43 -0.18 2.51
C ALA A 580 7.54 -0.76 3.39
N ALA A 581 7.29 -1.87 4.08
CA ALA A 581 8.33 -2.66 4.73
C ALA A 581 7.82 -4.07 5.07
N VAL A 582 8.65 -5.08 4.86
CA VAL A 582 8.49 -6.40 5.48
C VAL A 582 9.84 -6.79 6.08
N LEU A 583 9.91 -6.89 7.41
CA LEU A 583 11.17 -7.12 8.12
C LEU A 583 11.04 -8.28 9.10
N THR A 584 11.77 -9.36 8.87
CA THR A 584 11.87 -10.53 9.74
C THR A 584 13.19 -11.27 9.51
N THR A 585 13.70 -12.01 10.51
CA THR A 585 14.78 -12.99 10.26
C THR A 585 14.23 -14.40 10.00
N GLY A 586 12.91 -14.56 10.01
CA GLY A 586 12.19 -15.77 9.59
C GLY A 586 11.58 -15.63 8.20
N ASN A 587 10.54 -16.42 7.92
CA ASN A 587 9.87 -16.42 6.62
C ASN A 587 8.76 -15.36 6.55
N ALA A 588 8.64 -14.72 5.39
CA ALA A 588 7.51 -13.87 5.01
C ALA A 588 6.70 -14.53 3.89
N THR A 589 5.38 -14.60 4.06
CA THR A 589 4.44 -15.07 3.03
C THR A 589 3.47 -13.94 2.70
N LEU A 590 3.49 -13.49 1.44
CA LEU A 590 2.62 -12.43 0.93
C LEU A 590 1.69 -13.03 -0.12
N SER A 591 0.39 -13.04 0.18
CA SER A 591 -0.62 -13.61 -0.69
C SER A 591 -1.51 -12.52 -1.29
N ALA A 592 -1.56 -12.42 -2.62
CA ALA A 592 -2.35 -11.40 -3.31
C ALA A 592 -3.13 -11.92 -4.51
N GLY A 593 -4.38 -11.45 -4.67
CA GLY A 593 -5.21 -11.70 -5.85
C GLY A 593 -4.96 -10.71 -6.99
N ALA A 594 -4.43 -9.53 -6.68
CA ALA A 594 -4.13 -8.46 -7.62
C ALA A 594 -2.66 -8.02 -7.52
N THR A 595 -2.32 -6.86 -8.09
CA THR A 595 -0.94 -6.36 -8.14
C THR A 595 -0.40 -6.01 -6.76
N VAL A 596 0.82 -6.46 -6.46
CA VAL A 596 1.63 -6.03 -5.32
C VAL A 596 2.77 -5.16 -5.81
N THR A 597 2.87 -3.95 -5.28
CA THR A 597 3.97 -3.02 -5.54
C THR A 597 4.89 -2.92 -4.32
N GLN A 598 5.99 -2.20 -4.48
CA GLN A 598 6.97 -2.02 -3.42
C GLN A 598 7.47 -0.58 -3.36
N SER A 599 7.25 0.08 -2.22
CA SER A 599 7.82 1.39 -1.90
C SER A 599 8.98 1.31 -0.89
N GLY A 600 9.14 0.18 -0.18
CA GLY A 600 10.26 -0.05 0.72
C GLY A 600 10.72 -1.50 0.81
N ALA A 601 11.76 -1.76 1.60
CA ALA A 601 12.51 -3.02 1.55
C ALA A 601 11.75 -4.24 2.10
N ILE A 602 12.06 -5.41 1.53
CA ILE A 602 11.73 -6.72 2.09
C ILE A 602 13.03 -7.38 2.58
N SER A 603 13.12 -7.68 3.87
CA SER A 603 14.20 -8.46 4.47
C SER A 603 13.61 -9.68 5.18
N ALA A 604 13.96 -10.88 4.73
CA ALA A 604 13.45 -12.15 5.24
C ALA A 604 14.43 -13.30 4.98
N SER A 605 14.44 -14.35 5.81
CA SER A 605 15.18 -15.57 5.47
C SER A 605 14.55 -16.26 4.26
N GLY A 606 13.22 -16.30 4.20
CA GLY A 606 12.47 -16.83 3.08
C GLY A 606 11.34 -15.89 2.69
N LEU A 607 11.15 -15.64 1.40
CA LEU A 607 9.99 -14.93 0.84
C LEU A 607 9.16 -15.90 0.01
N ALA A 608 7.92 -16.15 0.42
CA ALA A 608 6.91 -16.85 -0.37
C ALA A 608 5.89 -15.85 -0.92
N LEU A 609 5.66 -15.88 -2.23
CA LEU A 609 4.63 -15.07 -2.90
C LEU A 609 3.53 -15.99 -3.42
N THR A 610 2.28 -15.78 -3.00
CA THR A 610 1.16 -16.66 -3.40
C THR A 610 -0.03 -15.88 -3.93
N GLY A 611 -0.94 -16.56 -4.62
CA GLY A 611 -2.23 -16.01 -5.05
C GLY A 611 -2.40 -16.06 -6.58
N THR A 612 -3.44 -16.75 -7.02
CA THR A 612 -3.72 -16.95 -8.45
C THR A 612 -4.05 -15.63 -9.12
N GLY A 613 -3.21 -15.17 -10.06
CA GLY A 613 -3.42 -13.94 -10.82
C GLY A 613 -2.73 -12.69 -10.27
N GLY A 614 -2.13 -12.75 -9.08
CA GLY A 614 -1.38 -11.63 -8.50
C GLY A 614 -0.12 -11.30 -9.31
N ASN A 615 0.16 -10.02 -9.53
CA ASN A 615 1.40 -9.57 -10.18
C ASN A 615 2.30 -8.91 -9.15
N HIS A 616 3.53 -9.39 -8.94
CA HIS A 616 4.44 -8.84 -7.93
C HIS A 616 5.58 -8.08 -8.57
N THR A 617 5.66 -6.76 -8.32
CA THR A 617 6.78 -5.91 -8.76
C THR A 617 7.55 -5.44 -7.53
N LEU A 618 8.67 -6.10 -7.24
CA LEU A 618 9.44 -6.02 -6.00
C LEU A 618 10.92 -5.71 -6.30
N ARG A 619 11.22 -4.48 -6.70
CA ARG A 619 12.54 -4.07 -7.20
C ARG A 619 13.35 -3.15 -6.28
N HIS A 620 12.97 -3.03 -5.01
CA HIS A 620 13.61 -2.11 -4.08
C HIS A 620 15.06 -2.52 -3.79
N ALA A 621 16.01 -1.57 -3.86
CA ALA A 621 17.45 -1.84 -3.71
C ALA A 621 17.84 -2.42 -2.35
N GLY A 622 17.05 -2.13 -1.31
CA GLY A 622 17.22 -2.65 0.05
C GLY A 622 16.67 -4.07 0.28
N ASN A 623 16.16 -4.75 -0.75
CA ASN A 623 15.72 -6.13 -0.60
C ASN A 623 16.87 -7.04 -0.16
N ALA A 624 16.59 -7.92 0.80
CA ALA A 624 17.55 -8.85 1.38
C ALA A 624 16.84 -10.16 1.75
N VAL A 625 16.59 -11.00 0.74
CA VAL A 625 15.95 -12.31 0.87
C VAL A 625 16.98 -13.42 0.64
N THR A 626 17.02 -14.43 1.50
CA THR A 626 17.94 -15.58 1.28
C THR A 626 17.34 -16.59 0.30
N THR A 627 16.08 -16.98 0.53
CA THR A 627 15.35 -17.94 -0.31
C THR A 627 14.04 -17.34 -0.84
N LEU A 628 13.82 -17.41 -2.14
CA LEU A 628 12.59 -17.00 -2.81
C LEU A 628 11.80 -18.22 -3.28
N ALA A 629 10.48 -18.19 -3.07
CA ALA A 629 9.53 -19.10 -3.68
C ALA A 629 8.27 -18.34 -4.10
N ALA A 630 7.60 -18.78 -5.16
CA ALA A 630 6.37 -18.15 -5.62
C ALA A 630 5.42 -19.11 -6.33
N ASN A 631 4.12 -18.88 -6.17
CA ASN A 631 3.04 -19.47 -6.96
C ASN A 631 2.00 -18.37 -7.23
N THR A 632 2.18 -17.64 -8.34
CA THR A 632 1.52 -16.36 -8.57
C THR A 632 1.25 -16.07 -10.06
N GLY A 633 0.64 -14.93 -10.40
CA GLY A 633 0.44 -14.48 -11.77
C GLY A 633 1.76 -14.11 -12.47
N SER A 634 2.50 -13.17 -11.91
CA SER A 634 3.85 -12.79 -12.38
C SER A 634 4.75 -12.31 -11.24
N ILE A 635 6.06 -12.35 -11.47
CA ILE A 635 7.07 -11.79 -10.57
C ILE A 635 8.10 -10.96 -11.34
N ASP A 636 8.42 -9.77 -10.81
CA ASP A 636 9.58 -8.94 -11.15
C ASP A 636 10.29 -8.57 -9.85
N PHE A 637 11.23 -9.43 -9.44
CA PHE A 637 11.95 -9.33 -8.17
C PHE A 637 13.41 -8.97 -8.42
N SER A 638 13.91 -7.97 -7.70
CA SER A 638 15.35 -7.68 -7.65
C SER A 638 15.87 -7.44 -6.23
N GLN A 639 17.13 -7.81 -6.01
CA GLN A 639 17.85 -7.50 -4.78
C GLN A 639 19.36 -7.35 -5.01
N ALA A 640 20.05 -6.82 -4.00
CA ALA A 640 21.51 -6.89 -3.93
C ALA A 640 21.95 -8.18 -3.20
N GLY A 641 23.10 -8.73 -3.61
CA GLY A 641 23.64 -9.96 -3.02
C GLY A 641 23.02 -11.25 -3.59
N ALA A 642 23.47 -12.39 -3.05
CA ALA A 642 23.08 -13.71 -3.53
C ALA A 642 21.61 -14.04 -3.19
N LEU A 643 20.97 -14.85 -4.04
CA LEU A 643 19.59 -15.31 -3.88
C LEU A 643 19.47 -16.79 -4.25
N THR A 644 18.69 -17.54 -3.48
CA THR A 644 18.32 -18.92 -3.83
C THR A 644 16.83 -18.99 -4.20
N VAL A 645 16.49 -19.57 -5.35
CA VAL A 645 15.13 -20.06 -5.62
C VAL A 645 15.01 -21.45 -5.00
N GLY A 646 14.16 -21.58 -3.98
CA GLY A 646 14.08 -22.78 -3.15
C GLY A 646 12.67 -23.06 -2.64
N THR A 647 12.56 -23.62 -1.43
CA THR A 647 11.27 -23.90 -0.79
C THR A 647 11.07 -22.97 0.41
N VAL A 648 9.96 -22.23 0.45
CA VAL A 648 9.59 -21.32 1.55
C VAL A 648 8.13 -21.57 1.94
N ALA A 649 7.86 -21.78 3.23
CA ALA A 649 6.50 -21.95 3.76
C ALA A 649 5.63 -22.97 2.98
N GLY A 650 6.23 -24.06 2.49
CA GLY A 650 5.55 -25.10 1.72
C GLY A 650 5.40 -24.82 0.22
N VAL A 651 5.77 -23.62 -0.26
CA VAL A 651 5.85 -23.27 -1.69
C VAL A 651 7.23 -23.64 -2.22
N ALA A 652 7.30 -24.46 -3.27
CA ALA A 652 8.54 -24.93 -3.87
C ALA A 652 8.79 -24.25 -5.22
N GLY A 653 9.97 -23.63 -5.38
CA GLY A 653 10.38 -22.97 -6.61
C GLY A 653 9.56 -21.72 -6.92
N VAL A 654 9.61 -21.30 -8.18
CA VAL A 654 8.81 -20.18 -8.69
C VAL A 654 7.94 -20.69 -9.82
N THR A 655 6.62 -20.59 -9.66
CA THR A 655 5.64 -20.91 -10.70
C THR A 655 4.82 -19.65 -11.01
N THR A 656 4.81 -19.23 -12.27
CA THR A 656 4.05 -18.05 -12.73
C THR A 656 3.14 -18.33 -13.92
N ALA A 657 1.99 -17.67 -13.97
CA ALA A 657 1.10 -17.71 -15.13
C ALA A 657 1.62 -16.89 -16.33
N VAL A 658 2.35 -15.80 -16.08
CA VAL A 658 2.78 -14.83 -17.09
C VAL A 658 4.32 -14.72 -17.18
N ALA A 659 4.96 -13.91 -16.34
CA ALA A 659 6.40 -13.70 -16.43
C ALA A 659 7.09 -13.93 -15.09
N ALA A 660 8.26 -14.54 -15.13
CA ALA A 660 9.16 -14.67 -13.98
C ALA A 660 10.48 -13.95 -14.25
N LYS A 661 10.61 -12.73 -13.73
CA LYS A 661 11.84 -11.92 -13.80
C LYS A 661 12.48 -11.90 -12.41
N ILE A 662 13.70 -12.42 -12.32
CA ILE A 662 14.45 -12.53 -11.05
C ILE A 662 15.86 -12.02 -11.29
N GLU A 663 16.28 -11.05 -10.48
CA GLU A 663 17.53 -10.33 -10.67
C GLU A 663 18.30 -10.17 -9.36
N THR A 664 19.58 -10.55 -9.37
CA THR A 664 20.53 -10.22 -8.32
C THR A 664 21.52 -9.17 -8.81
N THR A 665 21.91 -8.24 -7.95
CA THR A 665 22.81 -7.12 -8.25
C THR A 665 23.99 -7.08 -7.27
N GLY A 666 25.11 -6.46 -7.63
CA GLY A 666 26.32 -6.38 -6.81
C GLY A 666 27.41 -7.40 -7.18
N ALA A 667 28.53 -7.33 -6.45
CA ALA A 667 29.67 -8.24 -6.60
C ALA A 667 29.37 -9.58 -5.90
N ALA A 668 29.76 -10.71 -6.52
CA ALA A 668 29.50 -12.07 -6.00
C ALA A 668 28.01 -12.39 -5.69
N SER A 669 27.09 -11.81 -6.45
CA SER A 669 25.63 -11.97 -6.26
C SER A 669 25.07 -13.14 -7.06
N ASP A 670 25.35 -14.36 -6.63
CA ASP A 670 24.90 -15.57 -7.32
C ASP A 670 23.38 -15.74 -7.26
N LEU A 671 22.81 -16.26 -8.35
CA LEU A 671 21.42 -16.70 -8.40
C LEU A 671 21.40 -18.24 -8.50
N THR A 672 21.07 -18.88 -7.38
CA THR A 672 21.07 -20.34 -7.28
C THR A 672 19.65 -20.87 -7.43
N LEU A 673 19.44 -21.83 -8.32
CA LEU A 673 18.18 -22.55 -8.46
C LEU A 673 18.31 -23.90 -7.74
N ALA A 674 17.80 -23.97 -6.52
CA ALA A 674 17.64 -25.23 -5.78
C ALA A 674 16.29 -25.91 -6.11
N ASN A 675 15.32 -25.13 -6.59
CA ASN A 675 14.04 -25.58 -7.14
C ASN A 675 13.79 -24.91 -8.50
N ALA A 676 12.87 -25.47 -9.29
CA ALA A 676 12.59 -25.02 -10.64
C ALA A 676 11.96 -23.61 -10.68
N VAL A 677 12.25 -22.88 -11.76
CA VAL A 677 11.51 -21.69 -12.21
C VAL A 677 10.67 -22.08 -13.42
N THR A 678 9.36 -22.02 -13.29
CA THR A 678 8.38 -22.41 -14.29
C THR A 678 7.47 -21.25 -14.64
N SER A 679 7.27 -21.00 -15.93
CA SER A 679 6.35 -19.98 -16.41
C SER A 679 5.55 -20.45 -17.63
N ASN A 680 4.26 -20.10 -17.65
CA ASN A 680 3.35 -20.37 -18.77
C ASN A 680 3.10 -19.15 -19.67
N GLY A 681 3.83 -18.04 -19.49
CA GLY A 681 3.66 -16.88 -20.38
C GLY A 681 4.36 -17.04 -21.73
N THR A 682 4.06 -16.09 -22.61
CA THR A 682 4.61 -15.98 -23.96
C THR A 682 5.72 -14.92 -24.03
N GLY A 683 6.53 -14.92 -25.09
CA GLY A 683 7.65 -13.99 -25.22
C GLY A 683 8.78 -14.32 -24.22
N ASP A 684 9.25 -13.31 -23.48
CA ASP A 684 10.27 -13.48 -22.42
C ASP A 684 9.59 -13.96 -21.12
N ALA A 685 9.18 -15.24 -21.12
CA ALA A 685 8.43 -15.85 -20.03
C ALA A 685 9.25 -15.98 -18.73
N ILE A 686 10.56 -16.20 -18.87
CA ILE A 686 11.49 -16.27 -17.75
C ILE A 686 12.72 -15.40 -18.07
N VAL A 687 13.09 -14.50 -17.16
CA VAL A 687 14.31 -13.69 -17.24
C VAL A 687 15.07 -13.82 -15.93
N LEU A 688 16.22 -14.47 -15.96
CA LEU A 688 17.08 -14.66 -14.79
C LEU A 688 18.35 -13.84 -14.98
N LYS A 689 18.69 -12.97 -14.03
CA LYS A 689 19.91 -12.15 -14.10
C LYS A 689 20.75 -12.31 -12.85
N ALA A 690 21.92 -12.91 -13.00
CA ALA A 690 22.89 -13.04 -11.92
C ALA A 690 23.92 -11.90 -11.95
N GLY A 691 24.00 -11.11 -10.88
CA GLY A 691 24.95 -10.01 -10.75
C GLY A 691 24.85 -8.97 -11.87
N SER A 692 23.63 -8.52 -12.18
CA SER A 692 23.32 -7.73 -13.38
C SER A 692 23.96 -6.33 -13.44
N SER A 693 24.34 -5.76 -12.30
CA SER A 693 25.00 -4.45 -12.21
C SER A 693 26.45 -4.44 -12.69
N ASN A 694 27.03 -5.61 -12.97
CA ASN A 694 28.40 -5.74 -13.45
C ASN A 694 28.45 -5.56 -14.99
N ALA A 695 29.40 -4.76 -15.48
CA ALA A 695 29.60 -4.54 -16.90
C ALA A 695 30.09 -5.79 -17.63
N ALA A 696 29.77 -5.91 -18.92
CA ALA A 696 30.35 -6.93 -19.81
C ALA A 696 31.90 -6.94 -19.69
N GLY A 697 32.50 -8.12 -19.65
CA GLY A 697 33.93 -8.33 -19.43
C GLY A 697 34.36 -8.44 -17.95
N THR A 698 33.46 -8.27 -16.97
CA THR A 698 33.81 -8.33 -15.54
C THR A 698 33.68 -9.74 -14.95
N SER A 699 34.79 -10.34 -14.51
CA SER A 699 34.86 -11.74 -14.05
C SER A 699 34.40 -11.94 -12.60
N THR A 700 34.36 -10.88 -11.79
CA THR A 700 34.06 -10.91 -10.35
C THR A 700 32.57 -10.76 -9.99
N GLY A 701 31.68 -10.63 -10.98
CA GLY A 701 30.24 -10.53 -10.75
C GLY A 701 29.57 -11.90 -10.50
N GLY A 702 28.31 -11.89 -10.04
CA GLY A 702 27.54 -13.11 -9.76
C GLY A 702 27.33 -14.03 -10.97
N LYS A 703 27.02 -15.31 -10.70
CA LYS A 703 26.72 -16.37 -11.68
C LYS A 703 25.39 -17.07 -11.42
N LEU A 704 24.84 -17.70 -12.44
CA LEU A 704 23.70 -18.61 -12.32
C LEU A 704 24.19 -20.00 -11.93
N VAL A 705 23.56 -20.61 -10.92
CA VAL A 705 23.83 -21.99 -10.49
C VAL A 705 22.54 -22.79 -10.53
N ASN A 706 22.31 -23.55 -11.58
CA ASN A 706 21.17 -24.47 -11.68
C ASN A 706 21.51 -25.82 -11.05
N SER A 707 21.05 -26.03 -9.81
CA SER A 707 21.24 -27.30 -9.08
C SER A 707 20.13 -28.33 -9.35
N VAL A 708 19.08 -27.95 -10.10
CA VAL A 708 17.94 -28.83 -10.44
C VAL A 708 18.26 -29.69 -11.68
N GLY A 709 19.10 -29.19 -12.58
CA GLY A 709 19.39 -29.83 -13.87
C GLY A 709 18.36 -29.46 -14.94
N ALA A 710 18.01 -30.40 -15.83
CA ALA A 710 17.26 -30.13 -17.06
C ALA A 710 15.85 -29.54 -16.86
N SER A 711 15.28 -29.67 -15.66
CA SER A 711 13.97 -29.10 -15.29
C SER A 711 14.08 -27.83 -14.45
N GLY A 712 15.28 -27.25 -14.31
CA GLY A 712 15.50 -26.05 -13.50
C GLY A 712 14.86 -24.78 -14.07
N ILE A 713 14.75 -24.68 -15.40
CA ILE A 713 14.14 -23.54 -16.08
C ILE A 713 13.13 -24.07 -17.11
N VAL A 714 11.84 -23.81 -16.89
CA VAL A 714 10.74 -24.36 -17.70
C VAL A 714 9.84 -23.23 -18.21
N ALA A 715 10.10 -22.77 -19.43
CA ALA A 715 9.26 -21.80 -20.14
C ALA A 715 8.32 -22.55 -21.11
N SER A 716 7.08 -22.85 -20.68
CA SER A 716 6.18 -23.76 -21.41
C SER A 716 5.59 -23.18 -22.70
N ALA A 717 5.40 -21.85 -22.77
CA ALA A 717 4.75 -21.15 -23.90
C ALA A 717 5.58 -19.98 -24.46
N GLY A 718 6.80 -19.80 -23.98
CA GLY A 718 7.71 -18.71 -24.35
C GLY A 718 9.15 -19.16 -24.30
N ARG A 719 10.07 -18.21 -24.12
CA ARG A 719 11.51 -18.47 -23.98
C ARG A 719 12.03 -18.04 -22.62
N TYR A 720 13.20 -18.55 -22.25
CA TYR A 720 13.99 -18.04 -21.15
C TYR A 720 15.21 -17.25 -21.60
N LEU A 721 15.54 -16.20 -20.86
CA LEU A 721 16.79 -15.43 -20.99
C LEU A 721 17.55 -15.53 -19.67
N ALA A 722 18.69 -16.23 -19.67
CA ALA A 722 19.52 -16.41 -18.50
C ALA A 722 20.83 -15.63 -18.64
N TYR A 723 20.98 -14.55 -17.90
CA TYR A 723 22.19 -13.74 -17.86
C TYR A 723 23.08 -14.22 -16.71
N SER A 724 24.25 -14.74 -17.05
CA SER A 724 25.21 -15.31 -16.10
C SER A 724 26.57 -14.61 -16.19
N GLY A 725 27.44 -14.93 -15.23
CA GLY A 725 28.79 -14.43 -15.14
C GLY A 725 29.76 -15.14 -16.08
N ASP A 726 30.83 -15.68 -15.50
CA ASP A 726 31.82 -16.46 -16.25
C ASP A 726 31.22 -17.82 -16.65
N PRO A 727 31.20 -18.17 -17.95
CA PRO A 727 30.72 -19.48 -18.40
C PRO A 727 31.47 -20.64 -17.75
N ALA A 728 32.76 -20.50 -17.40
CA ALA A 728 33.54 -21.56 -16.76
C ALA A 728 33.08 -21.92 -15.34
N THR A 729 32.32 -21.03 -14.69
CA THR A 729 31.82 -21.23 -13.31
C THR A 729 30.30 -21.34 -13.24
N THR A 730 29.61 -21.00 -14.33
CA THR A 730 28.16 -21.13 -14.44
C THR A 730 27.80 -22.60 -14.45
N THR A 731 26.65 -22.94 -13.85
CA THR A 731 26.08 -24.29 -13.96
C THR A 731 24.73 -24.17 -14.62
N GLU A 732 24.64 -24.50 -15.90
CA GLU A 732 23.43 -24.37 -16.69
C GLU A 732 22.52 -25.57 -16.49
N GLY A 733 23.05 -26.78 -16.65
CA GLY A 733 22.28 -28.04 -16.53
C GLY A 733 21.13 -28.17 -17.54
N MET A 734 21.11 -27.35 -18.60
CA MET A 734 20.07 -27.30 -19.63
C MET A 734 20.62 -27.72 -21.00
N ALA A 735 19.74 -28.04 -21.94
CA ALA A 735 20.08 -28.28 -23.35
C ALA A 735 19.15 -27.47 -24.27
N GLY A 736 19.53 -27.32 -25.55
CA GLY A 736 18.66 -26.71 -26.57
C GLY A 736 18.50 -25.19 -26.48
N TYR A 737 19.52 -24.48 -26.02
CA TYR A 737 19.58 -23.01 -26.00
C TYR A 737 20.65 -22.46 -26.92
N ASN A 738 20.44 -21.23 -27.39
CA ASN A 738 21.49 -20.44 -28.05
C ASN A 738 22.29 -19.68 -26.99
N LYS A 739 23.51 -19.30 -27.31
CA LYS A 739 24.36 -18.57 -26.36
C LYS A 739 24.84 -17.26 -26.95
N ARG A 740 25.49 -16.46 -26.10
CA ARG A 740 26.23 -15.26 -26.48
C ARG A 740 27.16 -14.86 -25.33
N TYR A 741 28.41 -14.56 -25.65
CA TYR A 741 29.42 -14.15 -24.69
C TYR A 741 29.61 -12.62 -24.67
N ASN A 742 30.37 -12.13 -23.70
CA ASN A 742 30.65 -10.70 -23.49
C ASN A 742 29.40 -9.81 -23.64
N THR A 743 28.35 -10.18 -22.93
CA THR A 743 27.03 -9.58 -23.07
C THR A 743 26.60 -8.87 -21.78
N SER A 744 26.12 -7.63 -21.93
CA SER A 744 25.53 -6.85 -20.83
C SER A 744 24.16 -7.41 -20.44
N SER A 745 23.81 -7.31 -19.15
CA SER A 745 22.47 -7.64 -18.63
C SER A 745 21.34 -6.76 -19.19
N SER A 746 21.69 -5.63 -19.82
CA SER A 746 20.78 -4.72 -20.50
C SER A 746 20.49 -5.11 -21.96
N PHE A 747 21.24 -6.05 -22.52
CA PHE A 747 21.04 -6.50 -23.91
C PHE A 747 19.83 -7.44 -23.98
N THR A 748 18.84 -7.11 -24.82
CA THR A 748 17.70 -7.99 -25.09
C THR A 748 17.86 -8.60 -26.48
N PRO A 749 18.06 -9.93 -26.61
CA PRO A 749 18.17 -10.58 -27.91
C PRO A 749 16.84 -10.55 -28.67
N GLY A 750 16.91 -10.48 -30.00
CA GLY A 750 15.77 -10.73 -30.87
C GLY A 750 15.52 -12.22 -31.09
N GLY A 751 14.35 -12.58 -31.63
CA GLY A 751 13.98 -13.97 -31.95
C GLY A 751 13.38 -14.74 -30.77
N SER A 752 13.04 -16.02 -30.96
CA SER A 752 12.22 -16.83 -30.05
C SER A 752 12.96 -17.91 -29.26
N ALA A 753 14.28 -18.02 -29.45
CA ALA A 753 15.07 -19.09 -28.86
C ALA A 753 15.33 -18.85 -27.36
N ASN A 754 15.45 -19.94 -26.62
CA ASN A 754 16.01 -19.90 -25.27
C ASN A 754 17.47 -19.48 -25.32
N MET A 755 17.91 -18.61 -24.41
CA MET A 755 19.28 -18.10 -24.44
C MET A 755 19.99 -18.06 -23.08
N PHE A 756 21.26 -18.42 -23.10
CA PHE A 756 22.23 -18.08 -22.06
C PHE A 756 23.14 -16.95 -22.55
N LEU A 757 23.24 -15.89 -21.76
CA LEU A 757 24.03 -14.71 -22.08
C LEU A 757 25.08 -14.52 -21.00
N TYR A 758 26.34 -14.63 -21.38
CA TYR A 758 27.46 -14.59 -20.45
C TYR A 758 28.12 -13.24 -20.47
N ARG A 759 28.45 -12.75 -19.28
CA ARG A 759 29.15 -11.48 -19.11
C ARG A 759 30.60 -11.56 -19.58
N ILE A 760 31.23 -12.74 -19.55
CA ILE A 760 32.62 -12.95 -19.95
C ILE A 760 32.71 -13.60 -21.33
N ALA A 761 33.67 -13.17 -22.14
CA ALA A 761 34.06 -13.86 -23.37
C ALA A 761 35.19 -14.86 -23.14
N PRO A 762 35.00 -16.13 -23.50
CA PRO A 762 36.11 -17.04 -23.72
C PRO A 762 36.98 -16.55 -24.88
N THR A 763 38.24 -16.97 -24.88
CA THR A 763 39.19 -16.65 -25.95
C THR A 763 39.19 -17.75 -27.01
N LEU A 764 38.86 -17.40 -28.25
CA LEU A 764 38.90 -18.29 -29.41
C LEU A 764 40.14 -17.97 -30.27
N THR A 765 41.04 -18.93 -30.42
CA THR A 765 42.23 -18.79 -31.26
C THR A 765 42.00 -19.49 -32.60
N ILE A 766 42.17 -18.79 -33.71
CA ILE A 766 42.01 -19.30 -35.08
C ILE A 766 43.31 -19.07 -35.84
N SER A 767 43.85 -20.14 -36.41
CA SER A 767 45.09 -20.10 -37.20
C SER A 767 44.82 -20.48 -38.65
N ALA A 768 45.63 -19.95 -39.58
CA ALA A 768 45.68 -20.38 -40.97
C ALA A 768 47.06 -20.99 -41.29
N ASP A 769 47.06 -22.11 -42.03
CA ASP A 769 48.30 -22.74 -42.49
C ASP A 769 48.90 -21.94 -43.66
N ASN A 770 50.21 -22.06 -43.86
CA ASN A 770 50.85 -21.57 -45.08
C ASN A 770 50.44 -22.43 -46.28
N ALA A 771 50.28 -21.81 -47.46
CA ALA A 771 49.93 -22.48 -48.70
C ALA A 771 50.79 -21.99 -49.87
N THR A 772 50.79 -22.72 -50.99
CA THR A 772 51.51 -22.34 -52.21
C THR A 772 50.62 -22.55 -53.44
N ARG A 773 50.74 -21.67 -54.44
CA ARG A 773 50.15 -21.86 -55.78
C ARG A 773 51.08 -21.34 -56.88
N VAL A 774 50.86 -21.77 -58.11
CA VAL A 774 51.55 -21.24 -59.29
C VAL A 774 50.80 -20.00 -59.81
N TYR A 775 51.53 -19.05 -60.40
CA TYR A 775 50.95 -17.87 -61.03
C TYR A 775 49.96 -18.25 -62.16
N GLY A 776 48.78 -17.65 -62.13
CA GLY A 776 47.67 -17.98 -63.04
C GLY A 776 47.00 -19.32 -62.76
N ASP A 777 47.13 -19.87 -61.54
CA ASP A 777 46.30 -20.97 -61.05
C ASP A 777 45.34 -20.48 -59.97
N ALA A 778 44.24 -21.20 -59.78
CA ALA A 778 43.27 -20.90 -58.72
C ALA A 778 43.90 -21.07 -57.32
N ASN A 779 43.39 -20.32 -56.34
CA ASN A 779 43.81 -20.48 -54.95
C ASN A 779 43.41 -21.88 -54.43
N PRO A 780 44.26 -22.55 -53.64
CA PRO A 780 43.88 -23.77 -52.95
C PRO A 780 42.84 -23.48 -51.86
N VAL A 781 42.17 -24.53 -51.37
CA VAL A 781 41.35 -24.41 -50.16
C VAL A 781 42.28 -24.18 -48.96
N PHE A 782 42.10 -23.06 -48.26
CA PHE A 782 42.93 -22.73 -47.11
C PHE A 782 42.54 -23.55 -45.87
N THR A 783 43.51 -24.24 -45.28
CA THR A 783 43.35 -24.98 -44.03
C THR A 783 43.97 -24.24 -42.85
N GLY A 784 43.77 -24.77 -41.65
CA GLY A 784 44.41 -24.27 -40.43
C GLY A 784 43.99 -25.07 -39.21
N ASN A 785 44.96 -25.55 -38.44
CA ASN A 785 44.73 -26.19 -37.15
C ASN A 785 45.84 -25.76 -36.16
N PRO A 786 45.52 -25.31 -34.93
CA PRO A 786 44.23 -25.50 -34.28
C PRO A 786 43.30 -24.28 -34.23
N THR A 787 42.00 -24.57 -34.26
CA THR A 787 40.96 -23.73 -33.66
C THR A 787 40.81 -24.18 -32.21
N THR A 788 41.21 -23.37 -31.23
CA THR A 788 41.16 -23.72 -29.80
C THR A 788 40.37 -22.70 -28.99
N GLY A 789 39.74 -23.14 -27.89
CA GLY A 789 38.99 -22.27 -26.99
C GLY A 789 37.48 -22.25 -27.24
N LEU A 790 36.99 -23.11 -28.13
CA LEU A 790 35.56 -23.45 -28.22
C LEU A 790 35.12 -24.14 -26.93
N ILE A 791 33.99 -23.70 -26.38
CA ILE A 791 33.37 -24.29 -25.19
C ILE A 791 31.90 -24.61 -25.46
N ASP A 792 31.21 -25.23 -24.51
CA ASP A 792 29.76 -25.48 -24.55
C ASP A 792 29.25 -26.12 -25.84
N GLY A 793 30.03 -27.06 -26.40
CA GLY A 793 29.69 -27.79 -27.63
C GLY A 793 29.79 -26.98 -28.92
N ASP A 794 30.44 -25.81 -28.92
CA ASP A 794 30.70 -25.04 -30.13
C ASP A 794 31.67 -25.74 -31.09
N THR A 795 31.50 -25.46 -32.38
CA THR A 795 32.31 -25.99 -33.48
C THR A 795 32.72 -24.86 -34.42
N ASP A 796 33.73 -25.08 -35.26
CA ASP A 796 34.15 -24.12 -36.28
C ASP A 796 32.98 -23.65 -37.17
N ALA A 797 32.03 -24.54 -37.46
CA ALA A 797 30.83 -24.22 -38.22
C ALA A 797 29.85 -23.33 -37.43
N SER A 798 29.67 -23.55 -36.13
CA SER A 798 28.73 -22.74 -35.32
C SER A 798 29.21 -21.31 -35.11
N VAL A 799 30.53 -21.08 -35.03
CA VAL A 799 31.11 -19.73 -34.91
C VAL A 799 31.47 -19.09 -36.27
N GLY A 800 31.28 -19.83 -37.36
CA GLY A 800 31.46 -19.36 -38.74
C GLY A 800 32.92 -19.06 -39.11
N VAL A 801 33.86 -19.96 -38.76
CA VAL A 801 35.28 -19.81 -39.09
C VAL A 801 35.48 -19.80 -40.61
N TYR A 802 36.27 -18.85 -41.11
CA TYR A 802 36.69 -18.76 -42.50
C TYR A 802 38.16 -18.37 -42.61
N ARG A 803 38.74 -18.59 -43.80
CA ARG A 803 40.13 -18.21 -44.13
C ARG A 803 40.12 -17.62 -45.54
N SER A 804 40.65 -16.42 -45.70
CA SER A 804 40.63 -15.71 -46.97
C SER A 804 41.97 -15.05 -47.28
N THR A 805 42.18 -14.71 -48.54
CA THR A 805 43.33 -13.93 -49.00
C THR A 805 42.85 -12.88 -49.98
N SER A 806 43.60 -11.79 -50.11
CA SER A 806 43.39 -10.80 -51.18
C SER A 806 43.99 -11.25 -52.53
N ALA A 807 44.79 -12.33 -52.54
CA ALA A 807 45.35 -12.86 -53.77
C ALA A 807 44.23 -13.37 -54.70
N VAL A 808 44.21 -12.86 -55.91
CA VAL A 808 43.34 -13.28 -57.02
C VAL A 808 44.17 -14.06 -58.05
N PHE A 809 43.50 -14.66 -59.02
CA PHE A 809 44.10 -15.52 -60.04
C PHE A 809 45.40 -14.97 -60.66
N ASN A 810 45.44 -13.67 -60.99
CA ASN A 810 46.57 -12.97 -61.62
C ASN A 810 47.44 -12.12 -60.66
N THR A 811 47.36 -12.34 -59.34
CA THR A 811 48.29 -11.66 -58.41
C THR A 811 49.74 -12.02 -58.76
N PRO A 812 50.62 -11.03 -59.03
CA PRO A 812 51.97 -11.28 -59.53
C PRO A 812 52.87 -11.91 -58.47
N VAL A 813 53.90 -12.63 -58.90
CA VAL A 813 54.91 -13.26 -58.02
C VAL A 813 55.69 -12.22 -57.22
N ALA A 814 55.90 -11.04 -57.81
CA ALA A 814 56.57 -9.92 -57.15
C ALA A 814 55.80 -9.35 -55.94
N ALA A 815 54.52 -9.71 -55.77
CA ALA A 815 53.75 -9.38 -54.57
C ALA A 815 54.28 -10.08 -53.30
N GLY A 816 55.18 -11.05 -53.43
CA GLY A 816 55.71 -11.84 -52.33
C GLY A 816 54.65 -12.81 -51.75
N PRO A 817 54.93 -13.45 -50.60
CA PRO A 817 53.92 -14.23 -49.91
C PRO A 817 52.75 -13.33 -49.49
N VAL A 818 51.55 -13.65 -49.97
CA VAL A 818 50.33 -12.89 -49.65
C VAL A 818 49.69 -13.47 -48.38
N THR A 819 49.24 -12.63 -47.47
CA THR A 819 48.62 -13.08 -46.21
C THR A 819 47.36 -13.93 -46.45
N ILE A 820 47.24 -15.02 -45.72
CA ILE A 820 46.00 -15.77 -45.49
C ILE A 820 45.48 -15.35 -44.12
N THR A 821 44.37 -14.61 -44.12
CA THR A 821 43.74 -14.06 -42.93
C THR A 821 42.64 -15.01 -42.46
N PRO A 822 42.76 -15.64 -41.27
CA PRO A 822 41.65 -16.32 -40.65
C PRO A 822 40.66 -15.31 -40.09
N GLY A 823 39.41 -15.72 -39.96
CA GLY A 823 38.35 -14.94 -39.34
C GLY A 823 37.19 -15.83 -38.89
N ALA A 824 36.20 -15.22 -38.27
CA ALA A 824 34.95 -15.86 -37.90
C ALA A 824 33.80 -14.85 -38.06
N THR A 825 32.58 -15.32 -38.29
CA THR A 825 31.39 -14.46 -38.19
C THR A 825 31.18 -13.98 -36.75
N ASN A 826 31.64 -14.79 -35.78
CA ASN A 826 31.70 -14.48 -34.35
C ASN A 826 30.35 -14.01 -33.77
N SER A 827 29.25 -14.60 -34.24
CA SER A 827 27.89 -14.30 -33.78
C SER A 827 27.72 -14.52 -32.27
N GLU A 828 28.44 -15.48 -31.72
CA GLU A 828 28.50 -15.82 -30.30
C GLU A 828 29.35 -14.84 -29.47
N ASN A 829 30.09 -13.93 -30.12
CA ASN A 829 30.85 -12.84 -29.48
C ASN A 829 32.01 -13.28 -28.57
N TYR A 830 32.82 -14.23 -29.05
CA TYR A 830 34.11 -14.61 -28.46
C TYR A 830 35.15 -13.50 -28.57
N THR A 831 36.16 -13.54 -27.70
CA THR A 831 37.40 -12.77 -27.90
C THR A 831 38.29 -13.51 -28.90
N LEU A 832 38.53 -12.92 -30.07
CA LEU A 832 39.29 -13.58 -31.14
C LEU A 832 40.79 -13.31 -31.05
N VAL A 833 41.58 -14.38 -31.21
CA VAL A 833 43.03 -14.33 -31.46
C VAL A 833 43.28 -14.95 -32.83
N LEU A 834 43.77 -14.15 -33.78
CA LEU A 834 43.90 -14.54 -35.19
C LEU A 834 45.37 -14.67 -35.57
N ASN A 835 45.78 -15.86 -36.03
CA ASN A 835 47.14 -16.14 -36.47
C ASN A 835 47.17 -16.34 -37.98
N ASN A 836 47.74 -15.38 -38.70
CA ASN A 836 47.79 -15.40 -40.16
C ASN A 836 48.72 -16.49 -40.70
N GLY A 837 48.36 -17.05 -41.86
CA GLY A 837 49.23 -17.86 -42.71
C GLY A 837 49.76 -17.03 -43.89
N LEU A 838 50.65 -17.62 -44.69
CA LEU A 838 51.22 -17.02 -45.90
C LEU A 838 50.95 -17.90 -47.12
N LEU A 839 50.46 -17.29 -48.21
CA LEU A 839 50.31 -17.87 -49.54
C LEU A 839 51.50 -17.49 -50.41
N SER A 840 52.40 -18.43 -50.68
CA SER A 840 53.52 -18.24 -51.61
C SER A 840 53.06 -18.45 -53.06
N ILE A 841 53.35 -17.50 -53.95
CA ILE A 841 53.04 -17.62 -55.39
C ILE A 841 54.34 -17.92 -56.15
N THR A 842 54.41 -19.06 -56.82
CA THR A 842 55.58 -19.45 -57.62
C THR A 842 55.40 -19.08 -59.08
N ARG A 843 56.50 -18.76 -59.77
CA ARG A 843 56.49 -18.40 -61.20
C ARG A 843 55.89 -19.52 -62.06
N ARG A 844 55.15 -19.13 -63.10
CA ARG A 844 54.62 -20.05 -64.10
C ARG A 844 55.73 -20.44 -65.08
N SER A 845 55.76 -21.71 -65.46
CA SER A 845 56.75 -22.20 -66.44
C SER A 845 56.39 -21.77 -67.87
N MET A 846 57.31 -21.08 -68.53
CA MET A 846 57.27 -20.69 -69.94
C MET A 846 58.28 -21.54 -70.70
N PRO A 847 57.86 -22.55 -71.47
CA PRO A 847 58.80 -23.56 -71.97
C PRO A 847 59.80 -23.03 -73.01
N ARG A 848 59.40 -22.10 -73.90
CA ARG A 848 60.25 -21.44 -74.92
C ARG A 848 59.54 -20.22 -75.51
N VAL A 849 60.26 -19.36 -76.25
CA VAL A 849 59.66 -18.31 -77.12
C VAL A 849 59.66 -18.78 -78.58
N THR A 850 58.56 -18.55 -79.31
CA THR A 850 58.42 -18.94 -80.73
C THR A 850 58.25 -17.72 -81.63
N GLY A 851 58.39 -17.83 -82.95
CA GLY A 851 57.98 -16.77 -83.89
C GLY A 851 58.92 -15.56 -84.05
N ILE A 852 60.09 -15.57 -83.41
CA ILE A 852 61.14 -14.57 -83.70
C ILE A 852 61.71 -14.84 -85.10
N THR A 853 61.78 -13.80 -85.93
CA THR A 853 62.35 -13.87 -87.29
C THR A 853 63.62 -13.02 -87.39
N ALA A 854 64.38 -13.14 -88.47
CA ALA A 854 65.59 -12.34 -88.72
C ALA A 854 65.50 -11.63 -90.07
N TYR A 855 65.97 -10.39 -90.15
CA TYR A 855 66.03 -9.65 -91.40
C TYR A 855 67.19 -10.15 -92.27
N ASN A 856 66.98 -10.14 -93.58
CA ASN A 856 68.05 -10.36 -94.54
C ASN A 856 69.07 -9.21 -94.45
N LYS A 857 70.37 -9.49 -94.67
CA LYS A 857 71.43 -8.49 -94.66
C LYS A 857 72.36 -8.62 -95.86
N VAL A 858 73.09 -7.55 -96.16
CA VAL A 858 74.20 -7.59 -97.12
C VAL A 858 75.48 -8.03 -96.38
N VAL A 859 76.39 -8.71 -97.08
CA VAL A 859 77.65 -9.23 -96.52
C VAL A 859 78.51 -8.11 -95.91
N ASP A 860 78.92 -8.29 -94.66
CA ASP A 860 79.69 -7.30 -93.86
C ASP A 860 80.86 -7.95 -93.08
N GLY A 861 81.11 -9.26 -93.31
CA GLY A 861 82.16 -10.02 -92.63
C GLY A 861 81.85 -10.47 -91.20
N ASN A 862 80.68 -10.17 -90.64
CA ASN A 862 80.26 -10.63 -89.31
C ASN A 862 79.07 -11.60 -89.36
N THR A 863 78.88 -12.38 -88.29
CA THR A 863 77.75 -13.32 -88.13
C THR A 863 76.51 -12.69 -87.50
N SER A 864 76.53 -11.42 -87.09
CA SER A 864 75.41 -10.77 -86.41
C SER A 864 74.18 -10.65 -87.31
N ALA A 865 73.01 -10.97 -86.75
CA ALA A 865 71.70 -10.89 -87.40
C ALA A 865 70.80 -9.88 -86.69
N THR A 866 70.16 -8.99 -87.45
CA THR A 866 69.11 -8.11 -86.92
C THR A 866 67.82 -8.90 -86.79
N LEU A 867 67.32 -9.05 -85.56
CA LEU A 867 66.11 -9.81 -85.26
C LEU A 867 64.84 -8.95 -85.38
N ASN A 868 63.74 -9.57 -85.80
CA ASN A 868 62.38 -9.05 -85.67
C ASN A 868 61.61 -9.88 -84.64
N THR A 869 61.36 -9.27 -83.49
CA THR A 869 60.67 -9.88 -82.35
C THR A 869 59.18 -9.55 -82.29
N GLY A 870 58.65 -8.76 -83.25
CA GLY A 870 57.25 -8.35 -83.28
C GLY A 870 56.24 -9.49 -83.48
N GLY A 871 56.71 -10.65 -83.97
CA GLY A 871 55.92 -11.89 -84.13
C GLY A 871 56.12 -12.93 -83.03
N ALA A 872 56.77 -12.58 -81.91
CA ALA A 872 57.08 -13.55 -80.86
C ALA A 872 55.81 -14.10 -80.16
N GLY A 873 55.72 -15.43 -80.05
CA GLY A 873 54.66 -16.14 -79.35
C GLY A 873 55.14 -16.78 -78.05
N PHE A 874 54.29 -16.74 -77.01
CA PHE A 874 54.57 -17.17 -75.64
C PHE A 874 53.60 -18.31 -75.22
N PRO A 875 53.98 -19.59 -75.40
CA PRO A 875 53.16 -20.73 -74.98
C PRO A 875 52.95 -20.75 -73.45
N ASN A 876 51.75 -21.07 -72.97
CA ASN A 876 51.37 -20.98 -71.53
C ASN A 876 51.30 -19.56 -70.97
N LEU A 877 51.21 -18.54 -71.83
CA LEU A 877 50.84 -17.18 -71.40
C LEU A 877 49.45 -17.20 -70.76
N VAL A 878 49.35 -16.69 -69.54
CA VAL A 878 48.07 -16.45 -68.87
C VAL A 878 47.32 -15.39 -69.65
N ALA A 879 46.04 -15.66 -69.96
CA ALA A 879 45.24 -14.78 -70.78
C ALA A 879 45.17 -13.35 -70.20
N GLY A 880 45.48 -12.35 -71.03
CA GLY A 880 45.52 -10.93 -70.65
C GLY A 880 46.92 -10.41 -70.28
N ASP A 881 47.91 -11.28 -70.08
CA ASP A 881 49.29 -10.84 -69.87
C ASP A 881 49.94 -10.37 -71.17
N VAL A 882 50.81 -9.39 -71.07
CA VAL A 882 51.62 -8.88 -72.19
C VAL A 882 53.08 -9.16 -71.93
N LEU A 883 53.67 -9.99 -72.79
CA LEU A 883 55.10 -10.26 -72.85
C LEU A 883 55.66 -9.83 -74.21
N HIS A 884 56.93 -9.45 -74.23
CA HIS A 884 57.73 -9.29 -75.45
C HIS A 884 59.13 -9.87 -75.22
N VAL A 885 59.96 -9.91 -76.26
CA VAL A 885 61.37 -10.33 -76.13
C VAL A 885 62.22 -9.09 -75.81
N ALA A 886 62.72 -8.98 -74.58
CA ALA A 886 63.47 -7.79 -74.12
C ALA A 886 64.89 -7.78 -74.70
N THR A 887 65.56 -8.92 -74.64
CA THR A 887 66.86 -9.14 -75.29
C THR A 887 66.81 -10.42 -76.07
N ALA A 888 67.46 -10.43 -77.22
CA ALA A 888 67.79 -11.63 -77.97
C ALA A 888 68.96 -11.30 -78.88
N THR A 889 69.92 -12.21 -78.98
CA THR A 889 71.07 -12.06 -79.87
C THR A 889 70.96 -13.10 -80.97
N GLY A 890 70.91 -12.62 -82.22
CA GLY A 890 70.84 -13.48 -83.40
C GLY A 890 72.20 -13.57 -84.07
N ASN A 891 72.66 -14.78 -84.32
CA ASN A 891 73.87 -15.04 -85.08
C ASN A 891 73.59 -16.02 -86.21
N PHE A 892 73.94 -15.65 -87.44
CA PHE A 892 74.08 -16.60 -88.54
C PHE A 892 75.15 -17.65 -88.20
N ASP A 893 74.94 -18.87 -88.66
CA ASP A 893 75.88 -20.00 -88.52
C ASP A 893 77.30 -19.71 -89.05
N ASN A 894 77.44 -18.84 -90.06
CA ASN A 894 78.71 -18.34 -90.62
C ASN A 894 78.49 -17.00 -91.38
N PRO A 895 79.54 -16.20 -91.66
CA PRO A 895 79.40 -14.87 -92.29
C PRO A 895 79.27 -14.89 -93.83
N SER A 896 79.23 -16.07 -94.47
CA SER A 896 79.21 -16.19 -95.94
C SER A 896 77.83 -15.87 -96.55
N VAL A 897 77.82 -15.36 -97.79
CA VAL A 897 76.61 -15.13 -98.60
C VAL A 897 75.84 -16.44 -98.80
N GLY A 898 74.51 -16.42 -98.64
CA GLY A 898 73.63 -17.58 -98.83
C GLY A 898 72.19 -17.32 -98.41
N GLY A 899 71.24 -18.05 -99.01
CA GLY A 899 69.81 -17.99 -98.68
C GLY A 899 69.41 -18.98 -97.58
N ASN A 900 68.34 -18.69 -96.83
CA ASN A 900 67.79 -19.56 -95.77
C ASN A 900 68.81 -20.04 -94.71
N LYS A 901 69.84 -19.23 -94.44
CA LYS A 901 70.87 -19.56 -93.46
C LYS A 901 70.27 -19.59 -92.06
N THR A 902 70.67 -20.57 -91.26
CA THR A 902 70.22 -20.69 -89.86
C THR A 902 70.76 -19.54 -89.04
N VAL A 903 69.85 -18.88 -88.32
CA VAL A 903 70.15 -17.88 -87.31
C VAL A 903 69.88 -18.52 -85.96
N TYR A 904 70.93 -18.75 -85.19
CA TYR A 904 70.84 -19.15 -83.79
C TYR A 904 70.52 -17.92 -82.94
N ILE A 905 69.43 -18.00 -82.20
CA ILE A 905 68.99 -16.96 -81.28
C ILE A 905 69.31 -17.46 -79.87
N THR A 906 70.14 -16.71 -79.16
CA THR A 906 70.51 -17.00 -77.77
C THR A 906 70.28 -15.77 -76.90
N GLY A 907 70.28 -15.96 -75.57
CA GLY A 907 70.09 -14.86 -74.63
C GLY A 907 68.69 -14.25 -74.68
N ILE A 908 67.66 -15.04 -75.03
CA ILE A 908 66.27 -14.59 -74.98
C ILE A 908 65.92 -14.29 -73.53
N SER A 909 65.52 -13.04 -73.27
CA SER A 909 64.91 -12.64 -72.01
C SER A 909 63.48 -12.16 -72.24
N LEU A 910 62.60 -12.43 -71.28
CA LEU A 910 61.23 -11.96 -71.31
C LEU A 910 61.19 -10.51 -70.84
N GLY A 911 60.53 -9.65 -71.62
CA GLY A 911 60.20 -8.28 -71.28
C GLY A 911 58.70 -8.07 -71.21
N GLY A 912 58.28 -6.88 -70.79
CA GLY A 912 56.88 -6.55 -70.59
C GLY A 912 56.44 -6.72 -69.14
N ALA A 913 55.27 -6.17 -68.82
CA ALA A 913 54.82 -5.98 -67.44
C ALA A 913 54.63 -7.29 -66.64
N ALA A 914 54.46 -8.43 -67.32
CA ALA A 914 54.23 -9.72 -66.67
C ALA A 914 55.48 -10.63 -66.63
N ALA A 915 56.64 -10.20 -67.15
CA ALA A 915 57.81 -11.06 -67.34
C ALA A 915 58.27 -11.76 -66.05
N ASP A 916 58.27 -11.04 -64.94
CA ASP A 916 58.71 -11.55 -63.63
C ASP A 916 57.81 -12.66 -63.05
N ASN A 917 56.61 -12.84 -63.61
CA ASN A 917 55.67 -13.89 -63.21
C ASN A 917 55.96 -15.24 -63.88
N TYR A 918 56.86 -15.28 -64.87
CA TYR A 918 57.21 -16.46 -65.62
C TYR A 918 58.67 -16.82 -65.45
N THR A 919 58.97 -18.11 -65.61
CA THR A 919 60.36 -18.59 -65.76
C THR A 919 60.49 -19.17 -67.16
N LEU A 920 61.32 -18.54 -67.99
CA LEU A 920 61.67 -19.06 -69.32
C LEU A 920 62.62 -20.25 -69.14
N MET A 921 62.17 -21.44 -69.55
CA MET A 921 62.93 -22.67 -69.38
C MET A 921 64.00 -22.84 -70.46
N ASP A 922 63.69 -22.44 -71.70
CA ASP A 922 64.63 -22.45 -72.82
C ASP A 922 64.79 -21.02 -73.40
N PRO A 923 65.93 -20.34 -73.14
CA PRO A 923 66.22 -19.00 -73.63
C PRO A 923 66.84 -18.99 -75.03
N THR A 924 66.63 -20.05 -75.82
CA THR A 924 67.14 -20.16 -77.19
C THR A 924 66.00 -20.34 -78.20
N ALA A 925 66.25 -19.94 -79.44
CA ALA A 925 65.38 -20.19 -80.58
C ALA A 925 66.20 -20.25 -81.88
N THR A 926 65.60 -20.70 -82.96
CA THR A 926 66.23 -20.70 -84.29
C THR A 926 65.27 -20.15 -85.33
N THR A 927 65.79 -19.36 -86.26
CA THR A 927 65.07 -18.88 -87.45
C THR A 927 65.97 -18.95 -88.68
N THR A 928 65.48 -18.59 -89.85
CA THR A 928 66.27 -18.49 -91.09
C THR A 928 66.22 -17.08 -91.68
N ALA A 929 67.32 -16.62 -92.25
CA ALA A 929 67.41 -15.37 -93.04
C ALA A 929 68.52 -15.49 -94.10
N SER A 930 68.63 -14.52 -95.00
CA SER A 930 69.60 -14.54 -96.11
C SER A 930 70.68 -13.46 -95.94
N ILE A 931 71.94 -13.80 -96.27
CA ILE A 931 73.04 -12.85 -96.44
C ILE A 931 73.27 -12.68 -97.95
N THR A 932 73.05 -11.50 -98.51
CA THR A 932 73.21 -11.18 -99.95
C THR A 932 74.52 -10.45 -100.24
N ASP A 933 75.07 -10.61 -101.44
CA ASP A 933 76.34 -9.99 -101.87
C ASP A 933 76.18 -8.47 -102.16
N LEU A 934 77.26 -7.71 -102.05
CA LEU A 934 77.34 -6.24 -102.21
C LEU A 934 77.07 -5.76 -103.66
N SER A 935 76.87 -6.68 -104.60
CA SER A 935 76.79 -6.41 -106.05
C SER A 935 75.40 -5.98 -106.56
N SER A 936 74.39 -5.83 -105.70
CA SER A 936 72.99 -5.67 -106.16
C SER A 936 72.37 -4.27 -106.03
N PHE A 937 73.15 -3.18 -106.11
CA PHE A 937 72.57 -1.84 -106.27
C PHE A 937 73.43 -0.95 -107.21
N ALA A 938 73.03 -0.90 -108.48
CA ALA A 938 73.47 0.14 -109.42
C ALA A 938 72.34 0.47 -110.41
N GLY A 939 71.63 1.59 -110.21
CA GLY A 939 70.81 2.22 -111.26
C GLY A 939 69.67 3.14 -110.81
N SER A 940 69.77 4.42 -111.21
CA SER A 940 68.82 5.57 -111.14
C SER A 940 68.78 6.34 -109.81
N PHE A 941 69.17 7.61 -109.64
CA PHE A 941 69.22 8.89 -110.39
C PHE A 941 67.98 9.83 -110.23
N PHE A 942 68.20 10.89 -109.42
CA PHE A 942 67.68 12.28 -109.38
C PHE A 942 66.22 12.67 -109.01
N GLN A 943 66.06 13.45 -107.92
CA GLN A 943 65.65 14.88 -107.95
C GLN A 943 65.91 15.63 -106.61
N THR A 944 66.31 16.89 -106.70
CA THR A 944 66.53 17.95 -105.66
C THR A 944 65.31 18.91 -105.56
N PRO A 945 65.29 19.99 -104.76
CA PRO A 945 65.56 20.22 -103.32
C PRO A 945 64.47 21.09 -102.62
N THR A 946 64.44 21.17 -101.27
CA THR A 946 64.00 22.39 -100.54
C THR A 946 64.69 22.52 -99.17
N LEU A 947 65.24 23.71 -98.91
CA LEU A 947 65.67 24.28 -97.60
C LEU A 947 64.53 25.17 -97.06
N PRO A 948 64.57 25.81 -95.85
CA PRO A 948 65.35 25.67 -94.58
C PRO A 948 64.35 25.60 -93.35
N PRO A 949 64.68 25.77 -92.01
CA PRO A 949 65.82 26.43 -91.35
C PRO A 949 66.40 25.85 -90.04
N VAL A 950 67.49 26.51 -89.63
CA VAL A 950 68.28 26.52 -88.37
C VAL A 950 68.44 28.03 -88.00
N PRO A 951 68.85 28.55 -86.80
CA PRO A 951 68.77 28.19 -85.36
C PRO A 951 68.10 29.36 -84.53
N PRO A 952 68.25 29.56 -83.18
CA PRO A 952 69.49 30.05 -82.53
C PRO A 952 69.81 29.48 -81.12
N GLN A 953 71.09 29.65 -80.78
CA GLN A 953 71.84 29.29 -79.58
C GLN A 953 71.80 30.42 -78.52
N ARG A 954 72.06 30.14 -77.22
CA ARG A 954 73.22 30.68 -76.46
C ARG A 954 73.14 30.54 -74.93
N PHE A 955 74.35 30.55 -74.39
CA PHE A 955 74.89 30.29 -73.05
C PHE A 955 74.57 31.32 -71.93
N ALA A 956 74.47 30.78 -70.71
CA ALA A 956 75.20 31.06 -69.45
C ALA A 956 75.07 32.39 -68.66
N ALA A 957 74.84 32.18 -67.34
CA ALA A 957 75.64 32.62 -66.17
C ALA A 957 75.08 33.67 -65.18
N SER A 958 75.24 33.27 -63.90
CA SER A 958 75.53 34.05 -62.67
C SER A 958 74.40 34.62 -61.80
N GLY A 959 74.53 34.34 -60.49
CA GLY A 959 74.19 35.29 -59.43
C GLY A 959 73.48 34.69 -58.21
N LEU A 960 74.25 34.25 -57.22
CA LEU A 960 73.79 34.09 -55.83
C LEU A 960 74.03 35.42 -55.08
N THR A 961 73.16 35.84 -54.15
CA THR A 961 73.60 36.74 -53.07
C THR A 961 73.04 36.36 -51.70
N VAL A 962 73.88 36.69 -50.72
CA VAL A 962 73.80 36.39 -49.29
C VAL A 962 73.12 37.57 -48.58
N ALA A 963 71.84 37.80 -48.89
CA ALA A 963 71.02 38.85 -48.25
C ALA A 963 69.67 38.35 -47.69
N ASP A 964 69.19 37.17 -48.10
CA ASP A 964 67.91 36.63 -47.60
C ASP A 964 68.09 35.49 -46.57
N ALA A 965 69.34 35.23 -46.15
CA ALA A 965 69.68 34.19 -45.19
C ALA A 965 69.78 34.65 -43.72
N ASN A 966 69.16 35.75 -43.28
CA ASN A 966 69.09 36.00 -41.83
C ASN A 966 67.94 36.91 -41.35
N ALA A 967 66.79 36.30 -41.10
CA ALA A 967 65.83 36.62 -40.04
C ALA A 967 64.95 35.36 -39.88
N LEU A 968 65.42 34.30 -39.24
CA LEU A 968 65.45 34.11 -37.79
C LEU A 968 64.23 34.73 -37.08
N LEU A 969 63.37 33.83 -36.61
CA LEU A 969 62.53 33.90 -35.42
C LEU A 969 61.23 34.72 -35.44
N GLU A 970 60.24 34.02 -34.86
CA GLU A 970 58.99 34.52 -34.26
C GLU A 970 57.86 34.93 -35.20
N SER A 971 56.88 34.05 -35.35
CA SER A 971 55.67 34.08 -34.51
C SER A 971 54.57 33.24 -35.16
N SER A 972 53.90 32.41 -34.37
CA SER A 972 52.55 31.97 -34.74
C SER A 972 51.66 33.20 -34.93
N PRO A 973 50.75 33.19 -35.92
CA PRO A 973 49.41 33.63 -35.60
C PRO A 973 48.34 32.68 -36.14
N THR A 974 47.46 32.31 -35.23
CA THR A 974 46.06 31.96 -35.47
C THR A 974 45.34 33.04 -36.30
N ALA A 975 44.48 32.66 -37.24
CA ALA A 975 43.27 33.40 -37.64
C ALA A 975 42.39 32.47 -38.49
N SER A 976 41.24 31.99 -38.00
CA SER A 976 39.96 32.67 -37.80
C SER A 976 39.24 33.01 -39.11
N GLY A 977 38.25 32.19 -39.46
CA GLY A 977 37.35 32.41 -40.59
C GLY A 977 36.02 31.68 -40.43
N GLY A 978 35.48 31.63 -39.21
CA GLY A 978 34.16 31.09 -38.94
C GLY A 978 33.16 32.22 -38.76
N GLY A 979 32.07 32.24 -39.54
CA GLY A 979 30.90 33.02 -39.17
C GLY A 979 30.32 32.51 -37.84
N SER A 980 29.61 33.38 -37.10
CA SER A 980 29.02 33.07 -35.79
C SER A 980 28.44 31.64 -35.72
N GLY A 981 29.05 30.77 -34.92
CA GLY A 981 28.63 29.37 -34.72
C GLY A 981 29.27 28.30 -35.63
N THR A 982 30.30 28.62 -36.42
CA THR A 982 31.05 27.63 -37.24
C THR A 982 32.55 27.65 -36.94
N THR A 983 33.18 26.48 -36.83
CA THR A 983 34.62 26.33 -36.64
C THR A 983 35.23 25.55 -37.79
N VAL A 984 36.19 26.14 -38.51
CA VAL A 984 36.95 25.47 -39.58
C VAL A 984 38.34 25.18 -39.07
N LYS A 985 38.75 23.91 -39.13
CA LYS A 985 40.10 23.46 -38.76
C LYS A 985 40.72 22.72 -39.94
N VAL A 986 41.89 23.17 -40.36
CA VAL A 986 42.71 22.44 -41.32
C VAL A 986 43.45 21.34 -40.58
N VAL A 987 43.21 20.10 -40.98
CA VAL A 987 43.87 18.90 -40.42
C VAL A 987 45.12 18.59 -41.23
N ARG A 988 45.10 18.88 -42.54
CA ARG A 988 46.26 18.80 -43.44
C ARG A 988 46.11 19.84 -44.55
N GLU A 989 47.17 20.62 -44.79
CA GLU A 989 47.15 21.62 -45.85
C GLU A 989 47.17 20.96 -47.26
N PRO A 990 46.39 21.49 -48.22
CA PRO A 990 46.40 21.01 -49.59
C PRO A 990 47.69 21.40 -50.32
N THR A 991 48.25 20.48 -51.10
CA THR A 991 49.41 20.72 -51.99
C THR A 991 49.05 20.39 -53.44
N ASP A 992 49.95 20.67 -54.38
CA ASP A 992 49.75 20.33 -55.80
C ASP A 992 49.84 18.80 -56.06
N GLN A 993 50.24 18.00 -55.06
CA GLN A 993 50.47 16.55 -55.17
C GLN A 993 49.58 15.72 -54.24
N GLU A 994 49.05 16.29 -53.15
CA GLU A 994 48.20 15.59 -52.19
C GLU A 994 47.01 16.45 -51.74
N ALA A 995 45.83 15.83 -51.63
CA ALA A 995 44.62 16.53 -51.25
C ALA A 995 44.65 16.94 -49.76
N GLY A 996 44.28 18.19 -49.49
CA GLY A 996 44.15 18.70 -48.11
C GLY A 996 42.98 18.07 -47.37
N LEU A 997 43.03 18.06 -46.04
CA LEU A 997 41.95 17.58 -45.19
C LEU A 997 41.48 18.69 -44.25
N VAL A 998 40.19 19.00 -44.32
CA VAL A 998 39.58 20.10 -43.58
C VAL A 998 38.34 19.62 -42.85
N THR A 999 38.23 19.97 -41.58
CA THR A 999 37.04 19.68 -40.76
C THR A 999 36.29 20.96 -40.47
N VAL A 1000 34.99 20.95 -40.72
CA VAL A 1000 34.06 22.05 -40.43
C VAL A 1000 33.06 21.57 -39.39
N THR A 1001 33.02 22.25 -38.25
CA THR A 1001 32.12 21.95 -37.13
C THR A 1001 31.08 23.06 -37.02
N VAL A 1002 29.80 22.70 -37.01
CA VAL A 1002 28.67 23.64 -36.96
C VAL A 1002 27.90 23.43 -35.65
N VAL A 1003 27.66 24.49 -34.88
CA VAL A 1003 26.90 24.37 -33.62
C VAL A 1003 25.45 23.95 -33.87
N SER A 1004 24.89 23.16 -32.96
CA SER A 1004 23.61 22.47 -33.16
C SER A 1004 22.42 23.40 -33.42
N GLU A 1005 22.44 24.62 -32.88
CA GLU A 1005 21.38 25.63 -33.07
C GLU A 1005 21.21 26.08 -34.53
N LEU A 1006 22.27 26.02 -35.35
CA LEU A 1006 22.21 26.37 -36.78
C LEU A 1006 21.64 25.24 -37.65
N VAL A 1007 21.46 24.03 -37.11
CA VAL A 1007 21.03 22.84 -37.86
C VAL A 1007 19.54 22.50 -37.58
N THR A 1008 18.98 22.93 -36.46
CA THR A 1008 17.62 22.54 -36.02
C THR A 1008 16.51 23.50 -36.46
N ALA A 1009 16.81 24.70 -36.95
CA ALA A 1009 15.78 25.73 -37.20
C ALA A 1009 15.97 26.56 -38.48
N GLY A 1010 16.04 25.95 -39.66
CA GLY A 1010 15.92 26.65 -40.97
C GLY A 1010 16.92 27.79 -41.24
N LYS A 1011 17.91 28.00 -40.38
CA LYS A 1011 18.91 29.06 -40.43
C LYS A 1011 20.11 28.54 -41.21
N GLY A 1012 20.65 29.37 -42.09
CA GLY A 1012 21.82 29.02 -42.89
C GLY A 1012 23.12 29.23 -42.15
N PHE A 1013 24.18 28.55 -42.58
CA PHE A 1013 25.54 28.81 -42.12
C PHE A 1013 26.47 29.07 -43.30
N ARG A 1014 27.54 29.83 -43.06
CA ARG A 1014 28.57 30.09 -44.06
C ARG A 1014 29.95 29.84 -43.48
N PHE A 1015 30.83 29.30 -44.29
CA PHE A 1015 32.24 29.13 -43.91
C PHE A 1015 33.13 29.36 -45.13
N SER A 1016 34.25 30.03 -44.91
CA SER A 1016 35.23 30.31 -45.96
C SER A 1016 36.14 29.11 -46.18
N LEU A 1017 36.61 28.95 -47.42
CA LEU A 1017 37.65 27.97 -47.72
C LEU A 1017 38.98 28.39 -47.08
N PRO A 1018 39.81 27.43 -46.63
CA PRO A 1018 41.15 27.75 -46.15
C PRO A 1018 41.96 28.50 -47.23
N PRO A 1019 42.66 29.60 -46.89
CA PRO A 1019 43.42 30.40 -47.85
C PRO A 1019 44.46 29.60 -48.66
N ALA A 1020 45.04 28.55 -48.08
CA ALA A 1020 46.01 27.68 -48.73
C ALA A 1020 45.45 26.89 -49.94
N LEU A 1021 44.15 26.54 -49.90
CA LEU A 1021 43.46 25.90 -51.03
C LEU A 1021 43.26 26.88 -52.20
N LEU A 1022 43.23 28.18 -51.91
CA LEU A 1022 43.01 29.27 -52.86
C LEU A 1022 44.33 29.99 -53.24
N ALA A 1023 45.48 29.57 -52.69
CA ALA A 1023 46.75 30.24 -52.93
C ALA A 1023 47.19 30.04 -54.40
N GLY A 1024 47.13 31.13 -55.17
CA GLY A 1024 47.35 31.17 -56.62
C GLY A 1024 46.09 31.44 -57.45
N ALA A 1025 44.89 31.34 -56.86
CA ALA A 1025 43.64 31.71 -57.51
C ALA A 1025 43.35 33.20 -57.31
N THR A 1026 43.60 34.04 -58.32
CA THR A 1026 43.11 35.43 -58.33
C THR A 1026 41.58 35.43 -58.36
N LYS A 1027 40.97 36.39 -57.62
CA LYS A 1027 39.51 36.49 -57.43
C LYS A 1027 38.79 36.52 -58.79
N GLY A 1028 38.11 35.42 -59.13
CA GLY A 1028 37.31 35.28 -60.36
C GLY A 1028 37.99 34.58 -61.55
N ALA A 1029 39.23 34.10 -61.44
CA ALA A 1029 39.97 33.54 -62.59
C ALA A 1029 40.12 32.00 -62.61
N VAL A 1030 39.86 31.29 -61.50
CA VAL A 1030 39.93 29.81 -61.43
C VAL A 1030 38.56 29.25 -61.03
N PRO A 1031 37.93 28.37 -61.83
CA PRO A 1031 36.67 27.73 -61.44
C PRO A 1031 36.92 26.80 -60.24
N VAL A 1032 36.18 27.04 -59.16
CA VAL A 1032 36.16 26.14 -58.00
C VAL A 1032 35.05 25.14 -58.22
N GLU A 1033 35.42 23.86 -58.36
CA GLU A 1033 34.48 22.76 -58.51
C GLU A 1033 34.29 22.05 -57.19
N ALA A 1034 33.04 21.77 -56.82
CA ALA A 1034 32.70 21.09 -55.59
C ALA A 1034 31.64 20.02 -55.85
N THR A 1035 31.93 18.81 -55.41
CA THR A 1035 31.06 17.63 -55.57
C THR A 1035 31.03 16.82 -54.28
N THR A 1036 30.08 15.90 -54.15
CA THR A 1036 30.14 14.87 -53.11
C THR A 1036 31.38 14.00 -53.32
N LEU A 1037 31.82 13.24 -52.30
CA LEU A 1037 32.97 12.32 -52.45
C LEU A 1037 32.80 11.31 -53.61
N SER A 1038 31.56 11.02 -53.99
CA SER A 1038 31.17 10.15 -55.12
C SER A 1038 31.02 10.85 -56.47
N GLY A 1039 31.41 12.13 -56.58
CA GLY A 1039 31.38 12.90 -57.84
C GLY A 1039 30.00 13.43 -58.25
N ARG A 1040 28.99 13.38 -57.37
CA ARG A 1040 27.65 13.93 -57.66
C ARG A 1040 27.60 15.44 -57.39
N PRO A 1041 26.69 16.20 -58.03
CA PRO A 1041 26.45 17.60 -57.72
C PRO A 1041 26.10 17.79 -56.24
N LEU A 1042 26.45 18.94 -55.67
CA LEU A 1042 26.13 19.24 -54.28
C LEU A 1042 24.60 19.27 -54.04
N PRO A 1043 24.14 18.90 -52.83
CA PRO A 1043 22.75 19.07 -52.46
C PRO A 1043 22.28 20.52 -52.64
N ALA A 1044 21.03 20.74 -53.06
CA ALA A 1044 20.50 22.08 -53.36
C ALA A 1044 20.57 23.08 -52.18
N TRP A 1045 20.66 22.59 -50.95
CA TRP A 1045 20.78 23.40 -49.75
C TRP A 1045 22.22 23.88 -49.46
N LEU A 1046 23.24 23.37 -50.17
CA LEU A 1046 24.66 23.73 -50.01
C LEU A 1046 25.25 24.16 -51.35
N ARG A 1047 25.66 25.43 -51.45
CA ARG A 1047 26.30 25.98 -52.65
C ARG A 1047 27.60 26.71 -52.34
N TYR A 1048 28.51 26.74 -53.32
CA TYR A 1048 29.69 27.58 -53.27
C TYR A 1048 29.39 28.97 -53.86
N ASP A 1049 29.77 30.03 -53.15
CA ASP A 1049 29.68 31.41 -53.61
C ASP A 1049 31.05 31.91 -54.07
N ALA A 1050 31.23 32.00 -55.39
CA ALA A 1050 32.52 32.35 -56.00
C ALA A 1050 32.95 33.80 -55.74
N GLN A 1051 32.00 34.72 -55.48
CA GLN A 1051 32.34 36.13 -55.19
C GLN A 1051 32.82 36.31 -53.75
N ALA A 1052 32.26 35.52 -52.81
CA ALA A 1052 32.60 35.54 -51.39
C ALA A 1052 33.67 34.50 -50.97
N GLN A 1053 34.08 33.60 -51.88
CA GLN A 1053 34.98 32.48 -51.63
C GLN A 1053 34.59 31.62 -50.40
N ALA A 1054 33.28 31.38 -50.26
CA ALA A 1054 32.70 30.70 -49.11
C ALA A 1054 31.60 29.73 -49.54
N PHE A 1055 31.41 28.68 -48.74
CA PHE A 1055 30.22 27.85 -48.84
C PHE A 1055 29.08 28.50 -48.06
N VAL A 1056 27.90 28.49 -48.67
CA VAL A 1056 26.66 28.98 -48.06
C VAL A 1056 25.67 27.83 -48.05
N ALA A 1057 25.26 27.45 -46.83
CA ALA A 1057 24.20 26.49 -46.60
C ALA A 1057 22.93 27.24 -46.17
N ALA A 1058 21.77 26.90 -46.72
CA ALA A 1058 20.48 27.48 -46.35
C ALA A 1058 19.40 26.38 -46.30
N GLY A 1059 18.58 26.35 -45.24
CA GLY A 1059 17.49 25.37 -45.10
C GLY A 1059 17.97 23.92 -44.97
N VAL A 1060 18.97 23.67 -44.11
CA VAL A 1060 19.58 22.34 -43.91
C VAL A 1060 18.56 21.34 -43.36
N PRO A 1061 18.29 20.20 -44.03
CA PRO A 1061 17.36 19.18 -43.53
C PRO A 1061 17.89 18.46 -42.28
N SER A 1062 16.99 18.05 -41.38
CA SER A 1062 17.34 17.26 -40.20
C SER A 1062 18.01 15.94 -40.61
N GLY A 1063 19.16 15.63 -40.01
CA GLY A 1063 19.95 14.42 -40.31
C GLY A 1063 20.86 14.50 -41.55
N ALA A 1064 20.95 15.66 -42.22
CA ALA A 1064 21.78 15.82 -43.43
C ALA A 1064 23.32 15.91 -43.18
N LEU A 1065 23.74 15.96 -41.91
CA LEU A 1065 25.15 15.96 -41.49
C LEU A 1065 25.46 14.69 -40.68
N PRO A 1066 26.66 14.10 -40.80
CA PRO A 1066 27.85 14.66 -41.46
C PRO A 1066 27.84 14.48 -42.99
N LEU A 1067 28.43 15.45 -43.69
CA LEU A 1067 28.59 15.42 -45.15
C LEU A 1067 30.07 15.59 -45.53
N GLN A 1068 30.56 14.71 -46.40
CA GLN A 1068 31.90 14.82 -46.99
C GLN A 1068 31.83 15.27 -48.44
N ILE A 1069 32.56 16.34 -48.75
CA ILE A 1069 32.63 16.91 -50.10
C ILE A 1069 34.08 17.01 -50.54
N ARG A 1070 34.29 16.92 -51.85
CA ARG A 1070 35.57 17.22 -52.48
C ARG A 1070 35.48 18.58 -53.15
N VAL A 1071 36.49 19.41 -52.93
CA VAL A 1071 36.61 20.73 -53.54
C VAL A 1071 37.94 20.82 -54.26
N SER A 1072 37.92 21.25 -55.53
CA SER A 1072 39.11 21.49 -56.35
C SER A 1072 39.13 22.90 -56.90
N ALA A 1073 40.30 23.53 -56.86
CA ALA A 1073 40.57 24.85 -57.41
C ALA A 1073 41.88 24.77 -58.22
N GLY A 1074 41.77 24.66 -59.54
CA GLY A 1074 42.93 24.40 -60.41
C GLY A 1074 43.57 23.03 -60.11
N ALA A 1075 44.88 22.99 -59.87
CA ALA A 1075 45.62 21.77 -59.57
C ALA A 1075 45.49 21.28 -58.11
N ARG A 1076 44.88 22.07 -57.22
CA ARG A 1076 44.75 21.74 -55.79
C ARG A 1076 43.38 21.18 -55.46
N SER A 1077 43.32 20.19 -54.58
CA SER A 1077 42.07 19.64 -54.07
C SER A 1077 42.10 19.43 -52.55
N ALA A 1078 40.92 19.47 -51.91
CA ALA A 1078 40.75 19.10 -50.51
C ALA A 1078 39.44 18.36 -50.27
N VAL A 1079 39.46 17.50 -49.26
CA VAL A 1079 38.28 16.84 -48.72
C VAL A 1079 37.83 17.60 -47.47
N LEU A 1080 36.57 18.04 -47.48
CA LEU A 1080 35.94 18.74 -46.38
C LEU A 1080 34.94 17.80 -45.71
N THR A 1081 35.09 17.60 -44.40
CA THR A 1081 34.06 16.93 -43.58
C THR A 1081 33.28 17.97 -42.78
N ILE A 1082 32.00 18.10 -43.06
CA ILE A 1082 31.09 19.02 -42.36
C ILE A 1082 30.28 18.20 -41.36
N SER A 1083 30.33 18.56 -40.07
CA SER A 1083 29.67 17.83 -38.99
C SER A 1083 29.04 18.76 -37.96
N GLN A 1084 28.00 18.27 -37.26
CA GLN A 1084 27.37 18.99 -36.16
C GLN A 1084 28.21 18.85 -34.88
N ALA A 1085 28.31 19.93 -34.11
CA ALA A 1085 29.00 19.96 -32.83
C ALA A 1085 28.28 19.08 -31.79
N GLN A 1086 29.06 18.42 -30.93
CA GLN A 1086 28.56 17.79 -29.70
C GLN A 1086 28.27 18.87 -28.65
N GLY A 1087 27.54 18.56 -27.57
CA GLY A 1087 27.08 19.54 -26.56
C GLY A 1087 28.19 20.33 -25.83
N ASP A 1088 29.46 19.97 -26.04
CA ASP A 1088 30.68 20.61 -25.53
C ASP A 1088 31.44 21.46 -26.59
N GLY A 1089 30.93 21.56 -27.82
CA GLY A 1089 31.57 22.25 -28.95
C GLY A 1089 32.57 21.39 -29.74
N SER A 1090 32.77 20.12 -29.39
CA SER A 1090 33.66 19.19 -30.09
C SER A 1090 33.04 18.65 -31.39
N PRO A 1091 33.82 18.33 -32.44
CA PRO A 1091 33.31 17.56 -33.58
C PRO A 1091 32.87 16.15 -33.15
N ALA A 1092 31.86 15.57 -33.82
CA ALA A 1092 31.35 14.23 -33.52
C ALA A 1092 32.48 13.18 -33.52
N ARG A 1093 32.56 12.37 -32.46
CA ARG A 1093 33.54 11.26 -32.38
C ARG A 1093 33.27 10.25 -33.50
N ARG A 1094 34.33 9.94 -34.27
CA ARG A 1094 34.43 9.19 -35.55
C ARG A 1094 34.06 9.98 -36.81
N VAL A 1095 35.07 10.65 -37.37
CA VAL A 1095 35.18 10.84 -38.83
C VAL A 1095 36.08 9.70 -39.34
N ILE A 1096 35.49 8.68 -39.97
CA ILE A 1096 36.27 7.83 -40.88
C ILE A 1096 36.50 8.70 -42.10
N VAL A 1097 37.72 9.22 -42.26
CA VAL A 1097 38.17 9.67 -43.57
C VAL A 1097 38.42 8.37 -44.32
N GLU A 1098 37.54 8.03 -45.27
CA GLU A 1098 37.94 7.04 -46.28
C GLU A 1098 39.21 7.57 -46.93
N ARG A 1099 40.31 6.87 -46.69
CA ARG A 1099 41.57 7.12 -47.37
C ARG A 1099 41.30 6.75 -48.82
N LEU A 1100 41.04 7.73 -49.69
CA LEU A 1100 41.17 7.48 -51.12
C LEU A 1100 42.59 6.95 -51.35
N PRO A 1101 42.75 5.92 -52.20
CA PRO A 1101 44.06 5.38 -52.51
C PRO A 1101 44.97 6.50 -53.03
N VAL A 1102 46.17 6.56 -52.45
CA VAL A 1102 47.28 7.29 -53.05
C VAL A 1102 47.57 6.60 -54.38
N GLU A 1103 47.20 7.22 -55.49
CA GLU A 1103 47.87 6.96 -56.76
C GLU A 1103 49.29 7.52 -56.62
N PRO A 1104 50.35 6.69 -56.74
CA PRO A 1104 51.68 7.23 -56.92
C PRO A 1104 51.77 7.84 -58.32
N ILE A 1105 51.89 9.17 -58.38
CA ILE A 1105 52.52 9.82 -59.52
C ILE A 1105 54.00 9.42 -59.50
N HIS A 1106 54.36 8.42 -60.29
CA HIS A 1106 55.69 8.40 -60.90
C HIS A 1106 55.54 9.02 -62.28
N GLN A 1107 56.13 10.22 -62.47
CA GLN A 1107 56.63 10.57 -63.78
C GLN A 1107 57.84 9.66 -64.08
N PRO A 1108 57.88 8.98 -65.22
CA PRO A 1108 59.12 8.46 -65.79
C PRO A 1108 60.02 9.62 -66.23
N GLY A 1109 61.32 9.43 -66.08
CA GLY A 1109 62.28 10.03 -67.00
C GLY A 1109 62.13 9.46 -68.41
#